data_AF-A0A7Y0JKB8-F1
#
_entry.id   AF-A0A7Y0JKB8-F1
#
_cell.length_a   1.000
_cell.length_b   1.000
_cell.length_c   1.000
_cell.angle_alpha   90.00
_cell.angle_beta   90.00
_cell.angle_gamma   90.00
#
_symmetry.space_group_name_H-M   'P 1'
#
loop_
_entity.id
_entity.type
_entity.pdbx_description
1 polymer ?
#
loop_
_entity_poly.entity_id
_entity_poly.type
_entity_poly.pdbx_seq_one_letter_code
_entity_poly.pdbx_strand_id
1 'polypeptide(L)'
;MPDADTTQSIRATWEWQHLVGSAWQAMTAPAVSSTPANTLATSAVASGAANGQTYQFRVKGTDPSPYNQSSNPSAWCTFTIDTQDPTVTGTVAVQPDGPGKAGQFTISSPNTDVTKFRYGWNAAVTEVTPTTSTASGKSVIVTLTPPKYGLNTLYLQGVDATGNVGDGSLTFTVDRASPAVARWGLETYPGVAASAATADLQPGLAGDTPLSVNAVTWTDKGRLVDGTQATFTGSGDLMTSGPVLDTSKSFGFAVWVKLDRLDVFQNLLSQDGLNGTNFQLEYRPDDRSGDGVADKSLCFTMRASDIAVSAPGMFDCSINNVTAGQWMHVAAAFDAPQREMRIWTDGVLRQQIAATTFPGWASAGPVRVGDRMLGPGNIAAPFYGALADLQLFDRAIVQEDLTGDDTDPDQAVEGERGILNAIQVAQWDFEDATPCWSTTIANTCAEPDNHTGFGKRLGFTQGVEVLNGAAGNYANFDDQQLFWDDPSDPYYGTTTREYGVSQRNTGDSANPVWQDAPVLKTDQSFTVTARVHIDALDKTMTAVAAKGVTQSAFYLGTRPEVVGGVSTYRFEVMVPTGDVTTSQTYVHVFAPEALSIDDEGMWHDLAVTYDAGTRRISLFVNGALKASQVLSNPIFGTTGPISVGGGWVTPVTRAGSYTEPWFGGIDDVNLYQGAMTEAQVAALNPAPEL
;
A
#
# COMPACT_ATOMS: atom_id res chain seq x y z
N MET A 1 -50.38 -31.96 20.74
CA MET A 1 -51.77 -32.27 21.11
C MET A 1 -51.76 -33.44 22.05
N PRO A 2 -51.92 -33.21 23.36
CA PRO A 2 -51.90 -34.27 24.36
C PRO A 2 -53.04 -35.27 24.12
N ASP A 3 -52.74 -36.57 24.11
CA ASP A 3 -53.73 -37.66 24.10
C ASP A 3 -53.16 -38.88 24.82
N ALA A 4 -54.00 -39.54 25.62
CA ALA A 4 -53.66 -40.78 26.28
C ALA A 4 -53.65 -41.97 25.31
N ASP A 5 -54.42 -41.90 24.21
CA ASP A 5 -54.35 -42.86 23.12
C ASP A 5 -53.28 -42.43 22.10
N THR A 6 -52.12 -43.06 22.16
CA THR A 6 -51.00 -42.73 21.28
C THR A 6 -51.09 -43.38 19.89
N THR A 7 -52.12 -44.17 19.62
CA THR A 7 -52.23 -44.99 18.39
C THR A 7 -52.92 -44.27 17.24
N GLN A 8 -53.47 -43.09 17.50
CA GLN A 8 -54.27 -42.32 16.55
C GLN A 8 -53.74 -40.89 16.36
N SER A 9 -54.25 -40.22 15.31
CA SER A 9 -53.96 -38.81 15.04
C SER A 9 -55.10 -37.93 15.55
N ILE A 10 -54.74 -36.84 16.22
CA ILE A 10 -55.66 -35.81 16.67
C ILE A 10 -55.96 -34.86 15.52
N ARG A 11 -57.25 -34.55 15.32
CA ARG A 11 -57.68 -33.52 14.37
C ARG A 11 -57.58 -32.15 15.04
N ALA A 12 -56.79 -31.25 14.48
CA ALA A 12 -56.68 -29.87 14.94
C ALA A 12 -57.52 -28.95 14.05
N THR A 13 -58.52 -28.32 14.65
CA THR A 13 -59.32 -27.28 14.00
C THR A 13 -58.81 -25.91 14.43
N TRP A 14 -58.41 -25.11 13.47
CA TRP A 14 -57.85 -23.77 13.68
C TRP A 14 -58.92 -22.72 13.50
N GLU A 15 -58.88 -21.68 14.32
CA GLU A 15 -59.70 -20.48 14.16
C GLU A 15 -58.77 -19.29 14.18
N TRP A 16 -59.01 -18.32 13.30
CA TRP A 16 -58.31 -17.04 13.35
C TRP A 16 -59.22 -15.90 12.95
N GLN A 17 -58.91 -14.72 13.48
CA GLN A 17 -59.75 -13.53 13.40
C GLN A 17 -58.90 -12.31 13.13
N HIS A 18 -59.47 -11.33 12.43
CA HIS A 18 -58.89 -10.01 12.17
C HIS A 18 -59.58 -8.96 13.05
N LEU A 19 -58.81 -8.08 13.69
CA LEU A 19 -59.34 -6.96 14.45
C LEU A 19 -59.75 -5.83 13.49
N VAL A 20 -61.05 -5.50 13.46
CA VAL A 20 -61.59 -4.37 12.69
C VAL A 20 -62.26 -3.41 13.65
N GLY A 21 -61.66 -2.24 13.85
CA GLY A 21 -62.04 -1.31 14.92
C GLY A 21 -61.77 -1.92 16.29
N SER A 22 -62.82 -2.19 17.05
CA SER A 22 -62.75 -2.87 18.35
C SER A 22 -63.33 -4.29 18.34
N ALA A 23 -63.70 -4.81 17.17
CA ALA A 23 -64.36 -6.11 17.01
C ALA A 23 -63.50 -7.12 16.24
N TRP A 24 -63.50 -8.37 16.69
CA TRP A 24 -62.84 -9.48 16.01
C TRP A 24 -63.75 -10.10 14.96
N GLN A 25 -63.33 -10.10 13.70
CA GLN A 25 -64.03 -10.70 12.58
C GLN A 25 -63.38 -12.03 12.19
N ALA A 26 -64.19 -13.08 12.02
CA ALA A 26 -63.68 -14.39 11.64
C ALA A 26 -63.09 -14.38 10.22
N MET A 27 -61.89 -14.93 10.10
CA MET A 27 -61.23 -15.15 8.82
C MET A 27 -61.48 -16.58 8.33
N THR A 28 -61.25 -16.82 7.05
CA THR A 28 -61.31 -18.19 6.49
C THR A 28 -60.23 -19.05 7.13
N ALA A 29 -60.64 -19.99 7.97
CA ALA A 29 -59.72 -20.89 8.65
C ALA A 29 -58.97 -21.81 7.67
N PRO A 30 -57.70 -22.13 7.93
CA PRO A 30 -57.00 -23.16 7.18
C PRO A 30 -57.67 -24.52 7.37
N ALA A 31 -57.42 -25.44 6.44
CA ALA A 31 -57.97 -26.79 6.51
C ALA A 31 -57.60 -27.49 7.83
N VAL A 32 -58.52 -28.32 8.33
CA VAL A 32 -58.29 -29.15 9.54
C VAL A 32 -57.03 -29.98 9.33
N SER A 33 -56.07 -29.87 10.25
CA SER A 33 -54.84 -30.66 10.21
C SER A 33 -55.01 -31.94 11.03
N SER A 34 -54.28 -32.99 10.65
CA SER A 34 -54.24 -34.26 11.38
C SER A 34 -52.80 -34.49 11.83
N THR A 35 -52.59 -34.75 13.12
CA THR A 35 -51.25 -34.84 13.69
C THR A 35 -51.19 -35.99 14.70
N PRO A 36 -50.12 -36.81 14.74
CA PRO A 36 -49.99 -37.87 15.73
C PRO A 36 -50.19 -37.36 17.17
N ALA A 37 -50.82 -38.18 18.01
CA ALA A 37 -50.94 -37.91 19.44
C ALA A 37 -49.59 -37.52 20.07
N ASN A 38 -49.63 -36.58 21.02
CA ASN A 38 -48.49 -36.05 21.77
C ASN A 38 -47.40 -35.34 20.92
N THR A 39 -47.73 -34.89 19.70
CA THR A 39 -46.82 -34.11 18.85
C THR A 39 -47.31 -32.66 18.60
N LEU A 40 -46.45 -31.80 18.06
CA LEU A 40 -46.78 -30.42 17.69
C LEU A 40 -47.64 -30.41 16.41
N ALA A 41 -48.81 -29.77 16.47
CA ALA A 41 -49.68 -29.58 15.31
C ALA A 41 -49.37 -28.26 14.59
N THR A 42 -49.27 -28.32 13.27
CA THR A 42 -49.10 -27.16 12.38
C THR A 42 -50.29 -27.06 11.42
N SER A 43 -50.79 -25.86 11.15
CA SER A 43 -51.83 -25.63 10.15
C SER A 43 -51.24 -25.58 8.73
N ALA A 44 -52.11 -25.67 7.72
CA ALA A 44 -51.78 -25.14 6.39
C ALA A 44 -51.62 -23.60 6.45
N VAL A 45 -50.97 -23.02 5.44
CA VAL A 45 -50.82 -21.56 5.32
C VAL A 45 -52.19 -20.90 5.23
N ALA A 46 -52.45 -19.94 6.11
CA ALA A 46 -53.65 -19.10 6.06
C ALA A 46 -53.43 -17.92 5.09
N SER A 47 -54.48 -17.50 4.37
CA SER A 47 -54.42 -16.42 3.37
C SER A 47 -55.37 -15.27 3.74
N GLY A 48 -55.08 -14.06 3.23
CA GLY A 48 -55.90 -12.87 3.51
C GLY A 48 -55.42 -12.02 4.69
N ALA A 49 -54.24 -12.32 5.24
CA ALA A 49 -53.58 -11.42 6.18
C ALA A 49 -52.99 -10.21 5.43
N ALA A 50 -53.06 -9.02 6.02
CA ALA A 50 -52.55 -7.79 5.45
C ALA A 50 -51.59 -7.11 6.43
N ASN A 51 -50.61 -6.39 5.89
CA ASN A 51 -49.64 -5.64 6.67
C ASN A 51 -50.31 -4.57 7.58
N GLY A 52 -49.77 -4.37 8.77
CA GLY A 52 -50.26 -3.43 9.78
C GLY A 52 -51.56 -3.85 10.48
N GLN A 53 -52.08 -5.04 10.18
CA GLN A 53 -53.32 -5.54 10.75
C GLN A 53 -53.06 -6.51 11.91
N THR A 54 -53.93 -6.46 12.91
CA THR A 54 -53.84 -7.31 14.10
C THR A 54 -54.78 -8.49 13.98
N TYR A 55 -54.25 -9.68 14.21
CA TYR A 55 -54.97 -10.94 14.15
C TYR A 55 -54.87 -11.68 15.48
N GLN A 56 -55.75 -12.64 15.68
CA GLN A 56 -55.59 -13.64 16.74
C GLN A 56 -55.94 -15.02 16.22
N PHE A 57 -55.30 -16.05 16.76
CA PHE A 57 -55.61 -17.44 16.42
C PHE A 57 -55.73 -18.31 17.67
N ARG A 58 -56.44 -19.43 17.53
CA ARG A 58 -56.51 -20.49 18.53
C ARG A 58 -56.74 -21.83 17.86
N VAL A 59 -56.57 -22.91 18.61
CA VAL A 59 -56.73 -24.26 18.10
C VAL A 59 -57.54 -25.11 19.08
N LYS A 60 -58.36 -26.02 18.56
CA LYS A 60 -58.98 -27.11 19.33
C LYS A 60 -58.54 -28.46 18.76
N GLY A 61 -58.21 -29.39 19.63
CA GLY A 61 -57.96 -30.79 19.28
C GLY A 61 -59.22 -31.63 19.44
N THR A 62 -59.47 -32.51 18.47
CA THR A 62 -60.54 -33.51 18.48
C THR A 62 -59.93 -34.90 18.31
N ASP A 63 -60.13 -35.72 19.34
CA ASP A 63 -59.93 -37.16 19.33
C ASP A 63 -60.97 -37.79 18.37
N PRO A 64 -60.54 -38.54 17.34
CA PRO A 64 -61.44 -39.12 16.36
C PRO A 64 -62.28 -40.30 16.93
N SER A 65 -63.06 -40.94 16.06
CA SER A 65 -63.84 -42.13 16.43
C SER A 65 -62.94 -43.23 17.01
N PRO A 66 -63.35 -43.95 18.08
CA PRO A 66 -64.73 -44.04 18.60
C PRO A 66 -65.11 -42.95 19.62
N TYR A 67 -64.15 -42.23 20.19
CA TYR A 67 -64.40 -41.33 21.31
C TYR A 67 -65.02 -40.00 20.86
N ASN A 68 -64.63 -39.47 19.70
CA ASN A 68 -65.14 -38.22 19.14
C ASN A 68 -65.14 -37.04 20.14
N GLN A 69 -64.13 -36.99 21.03
CA GLN A 69 -64.04 -36.00 22.09
C GLN A 69 -63.25 -34.78 21.62
N SER A 70 -63.75 -33.58 21.92
CA SER A 70 -63.04 -32.34 21.62
C SER A 70 -62.59 -31.66 22.90
N SER A 71 -61.35 -31.20 22.91
CA SER A 71 -60.86 -30.25 23.89
C SER A 71 -61.60 -28.90 23.77
N ASN A 72 -61.57 -28.12 24.85
CA ASN A 72 -61.86 -26.69 24.74
C ASN A 72 -60.82 -26.03 23.82
N PRO A 73 -61.20 -25.02 23.02
CA PRO A 73 -60.22 -24.23 22.27
C PRO A 73 -59.17 -23.64 23.21
N SER A 74 -57.94 -23.53 22.71
CA SER A 74 -56.88 -22.81 23.41
C SER A 74 -57.29 -21.36 23.68
N ALA A 75 -56.56 -20.70 24.59
CA ALA A 75 -56.59 -19.25 24.66
C ALA A 75 -56.24 -18.64 23.30
N TRP A 76 -56.77 -17.45 23.02
CA TRP A 76 -56.40 -16.68 21.85
C TRP A 76 -54.95 -16.20 21.96
N CYS A 77 -54.20 -16.34 20.87
CA CYS A 77 -52.87 -15.77 20.71
C CYS A 77 -52.97 -14.62 19.69
N THR A 78 -52.63 -13.40 20.10
CA THR A 78 -52.74 -12.18 19.29
C THR A 78 -51.39 -11.80 18.69
N PHE A 79 -51.38 -11.34 17.44
CA PHE A 79 -50.20 -10.90 16.72
C PHE A 79 -50.55 -9.80 15.71
N THR A 80 -49.59 -8.98 15.33
CA THR A 80 -49.73 -7.98 14.25
C THR A 80 -48.80 -8.36 13.11
N ILE A 81 -49.27 -8.28 11.87
CA ILE A 81 -48.43 -8.52 10.70
C ILE A 81 -47.62 -7.25 10.43
N ASP A 82 -46.31 -7.41 10.33
CA ASP A 82 -45.39 -6.39 9.85
C ASP A 82 -44.52 -6.98 8.73
N THR A 83 -44.59 -6.39 7.56
CA THR A 83 -43.78 -6.74 6.37
C THR A 83 -43.07 -5.51 5.80
N GLN A 84 -42.96 -4.41 6.56
CA GLN A 84 -42.29 -3.21 6.11
C GLN A 84 -40.87 -3.20 6.63
N ASP A 85 -39.92 -3.00 5.73
CA ASP A 85 -38.55 -2.75 6.16
C ASP A 85 -38.47 -1.38 6.87
N PRO A 86 -37.80 -1.29 8.03
CA PRO A 86 -37.65 -0.03 8.74
C PRO A 86 -36.80 0.96 7.95
N THR A 87 -37.17 2.24 7.93
CA THR A 87 -36.32 3.26 7.30
C THR A 87 -35.10 3.54 8.17
N VAL A 88 -33.90 3.58 7.59
CA VAL A 88 -32.66 3.92 8.31
C VAL A 88 -31.89 5.04 7.63
N THR A 89 -31.39 5.95 8.45
CA THR A 89 -30.62 7.13 8.04
C THR A 89 -29.38 7.28 8.90
N GLY A 90 -28.34 7.88 8.33
CA GLY A 90 -27.13 8.24 9.05
C GLY A 90 -26.87 9.74 8.98
N THR A 91 -26.25 10.29 10.03
CA THR A 91 -25.69 11.66 10.03
C THR A 91 -24.34 11.69 10.73
N VAL A 92 -23.45 12.57 10.30
CA VAL A 92 -22.19 12.83 11.00
C VAL A 92 -22.46 13.75 12.19
N ALA A 93 -22.25 13.24 13.40
CA ALA A 93 -22.41 14.01 14.64
C ALA A 93 -21.12 14.76 15.00
N VAL A 94 -19.97 14.12 14.80
CA VAL A 94 -18.63 14.72 14.95
C VAL A 94 -17.80 14.31 13.75
N GLN A 95 -17.31 15.29 13.01
CA GLN A 95 -16.44 15.04 11.86
C GLN A 95 -15.10 14.44 12.35
N PRO A 96 -14.59 13.38 11.69
CA PRO A 96 -13.25 12.89 11.93
C PRO A 96 -12.21 13.87 11.36
N ASP A 97 -11.14 14.12 12.10
CA ASP A 97 -10.04 15.04 11.73
C ASP A 97 -9.06 14.44 10.68
N GLY A 98 -9.52 13.48 9.87
CA GLY A 98 -8.71 12.72 8.91
C GLY A 98 -8.88 11.20 9.03
N PRO A 99 -8.38 10.42 8.05
CA PRO A 99 -8.36 8.97 8.14
C PRO A 99 -7.60 8.49 9.37
N GLY A 100 -8.04 7.39 9.98
CA GLY A 100 -7.36 6.88 11.17
C GLY A 100 -7.68 7.60 12.49
N LYS A 101 -8.45 8.70 12.42
CA LYS A 101 -9.00 9.42 13.57
C LYS A 101 -10.49 9.22 13.65
N ALA A 102 -11.01 8.97 14.85
CA ALA A 102 -12.42 8.62 14.98
C ALA A 102 -13.36 9.83 14.90
N GLY A 103 -14.48 9.64 14.21
CA GLY A 103 -15.64 10.51 14.22
C GLY A 103 -16.81 9.87 14.97
N GLN A 104 -17.91 10.62 15.11
CA GLN A 104 -19.15 10.11 15.67
C GLN A 104 -20.27 10.16 14.63
N PHE A 105 -21.01 9.06 14.53
CA PHE A 105 -22.06 8.87 13.54
C PHE A 105 -23.36 8.51 14.24
N THR A 106 -24.42 9.25 13.96
CA THR A 106 -25.76 8.93 14.45
C THR A 106 -26.46 8.05 13.43
N ILE A 107 -26.93 6.89 13.86
CA ILE A 107 -27.79 6.00 13.09
C ILE A 107 -29.20 6.15 13.66
N SER A 108 -30.18 6.44 12.81
CA SER A 108 -31.56 6.72 13.22
C SER A 108 -32.60 6.04 12.35
N SER A 109 -33.71 5.67 12.97
CA SER A 109 -34.93 5.21 12.31
C SER A 109 -36.15 5.88 12.93
N PRO A 110 -37.13 6.35 12.13
CA PRO A 110 -38.41 6.82 12.66
C PRO A 110 -39.28 5.66 13.17
N ASN A 111 -38.99 4.41 12.78
CA ASN A 111 -39.71 3.22 13.20
C ASN A 111 -39.38 2.89 14.68
N THR A 112 -40.41 2.86 15.53
CA THR A 112 -40.27 2.66 16.98
C THR A 112 -40.06 1.20 17.41
N ASP A 113 -40.29 0.26 16.50
CA ASP A 113 -40.13 -1.19 16.67
C ASP A 113 -38.73 -1.71 16.29
N VAL A 114 -37.84 -0.85 15.77
CA VAL A 114 -36.42 -1.21 15.55
C VAL A 114 -35.80 -1.76 16.84
N THR A 115 -35.24 -2.96 16.79
CA THR A 115 -34.62 -3.62 17.95
C THR A 115 -33.10 -3.53 17.91
N LYS A 116 -32.50 -3.46 16.72
CA LYS A 116 -31.06 -3.30 16.51
C LYS A 116 -30.76 -2.54 15.22
N PHE A 117 -29.62 -1.88 15.20
CA PHE A 117 -29.00 -1.37 13.98
C PHE A 117 -27.82 -2.25 13.59
N ARG A 118 -27.43 -2.20 12.32
CA ARG A 118 -26.13 -2.68 11.86
C ARG A 118 -25.38 -1.62 11.08
N TYR A 119 -24.07 -1.67 11.09
CA TYR A 119 -23.22 -0.73 10.36
C TYR A 119 -21.88 -1.34 9.92
N GLY A 120 -21.23 -0.70 8.96
CA GLY A 120 -19.85 -0.99 8.57
C GLY A 120 -19.43 -0.31 7.27
N TRP A 121 -18.12 -0.27 7.01
CA TRP A 121 -17.52 0.43 5.87
C TRP A 121 -17.71 -0.30 4.53
N ASN A 122 -17.71 -1.64 4.53
CA ASN A 122 -17.93 -2.45 3.33
C ASN A 122 -19.33 -3.08 3.29
N ALA A 123 -19.88 -3.37 4.47
CA ALA A 123 -21.20 -3.94 4.65
C ALA A 123 -21.68 -3.68 6.08
N ALA A 124 -23.00 -3.58 6.27
CA ALA A 124 -23.63 -3.35 7.57
C ALA A 124 -23.68 -4.64 8.42
N VAL A 125 -22.52 -5.12 8.90
CA VAL A 125 -22.40 -6.39 9.64
C VAL A 125 -22.29 -6.23 11.15
N THR A 126 -21.85 -5.06 11.64
CA THR A 126 -21.64 -4.82 13.07
C THR A 126 -22.95 -4.44 13.74
N GLU A 127 -23.46 -5.27 14.65
CA GLU A 127 -24.73 -5.01 15.33
C GLU A 127 -24.57 -4.06 16.53
N VAL A 128 -25.56 -3.19 16.74
CA VAL A 128 -25.64 -2.31 17.92
C VAL A 128 -27.09 -2.07 18.32
N THR A 129 -27.36 -2.05 19.62
CA THR A 129 -28.69 -1.74 20.16
C THR A 129 -28.93 -0.23 20.21
N PRO A 130 -30.15 0.25 19.90
CA PRO A 130 -30.52 1.66 20.10
C PRO A 130 -30.29 2.10 21.53
N THR A 131 -29.64 3.25 21.73
CA THR A 131 -29.44 3.86 23.06
C THR A 131 -30.51 4.90 23.37
N THR A 132 -31.15 5.46 22.34
CA THR A 132 -32.24 6.43 22.46
C THR A 132 -33.52 5.84 21.90
N SER A 133 -34.62 5.95 22.66
CA SER A 133 -35.96 5.54 22.23
C SER A 133 -36.96 6.64 22.56
N THR A 134 -37.63 7.18 21.55
CA THR A 134 -38.62 8.25 21.69
C THR A 134 -39.89 7.89 20.92
N ALA A 135 -40.95 8.69 21.07
CA ALA A 135 -42.15 8.55 20.24
C ALA A 135 -41.89 8.83 18.74
N SER A 136 -40.77 9.48 18.42
CA SER A 136 -40.36 9.83 17.05
C SER A 136 -39.40 8.81 16.43
N GLY A 137 -39.11 7.70 17.13
CA GLY A 137 -38.21 6.65 16.64
C GLY A 137 -37.05 6.36 17.57
N LYS A 138 -36.05 5.66 17.03
CA LYS A 138 -34.89 5.14 17.75
C LYS A 138 -33.59 5.57 17.11
N SER A 139 -32.55 5.75 17.92
CA SER A 139 -31.22 6.09 17.43
C SER A 139 -30.10 5.58 18.32
N VAL A 140 -28.89 5.60 17.76
CA VAL A 140 -27.63 5.30 18.45
C VAL A 140 -26.51 6.16 17.87
N ILE A 141 -25.55 6.54 18.70
CA ILE A 141 -24.29 7.15 18.26
C ILE A 141 -23.21 6.08 18.32
N VAL A 142 -22.51 5.88 17.21
CA VAL A 142 -21.35 5.00 17.11
C VAL A 142 -20.09 5.83 16.85
N THR A 143 -18.98 5.44 17.46
CA THR A 143 -17.67 6.08 17.24
C THR A 143 -16.86 5.17 16.32
N LEU A 144 -16.51 5.67 15.13
CA LEU A 144 -15.85 4.87 14.09
C LEU A 144 -14.69 5.64 13.47
N THR A 145 -13.71 4.91 12.99
CA THR A 145 -12.53 5.46 12.34
C THR A 145 -12.67 5.27 10.83
N PRO A 146 -12.71 6.35 10.03
CA PRO A 146 -12.78 6.22 8.58
C PRO A 146 -11.54 5.50 8.02
N PRO A 147 -11.73 4.58 7.06
CA PRO A 147 -10.64 3.78 6.50
C PRO A 147 -9.81 4.51 5.45
N LYS A 148 -10.26 5.67 4.94
CA LYS A 148 -9.58 6.42 3.88
C LYS A 148 -9.85 7.92 3.94
N TYR A 149 -8.99 8.71 3.30
CA TYR A 149 -9.29 10.11 3.05
C TYR A 149 -10.25 10.23 1.85
N GLY A 150 -10.79 11.43 1.63
CA GLY A 150 -11.75 11.64 0.56
C GLY A 150 -13.11 11.01 0.85
N LEU A 151 -13.78 10.52 -0.20
CA LEU A 151 -15.18 10.09 -0.12
C LEU A 151 -15.34 8.73 0.58
N ASN A 152 -16.01 8.73 1.73
CA ASN A 152 -16.31 7.53 2.51
C ASN A 152 -17.81 7.22 2.48
N THR A 153 -18.17 5.93 2.46
CA THR A 153 -19.55 5.46 2.60
C THR A 153 -19.66 4.50 3.78
N LEU A 154 -20.54 4.82 4.72
CA LEU A 154 -20.93 3.97 5.82
C LEU A 154 -22.25 3.28 5.48
N TYR A 155 -22.25 1.96 5.38
CA TYR A 155 -23.45 1.16 5.16
C TYR A 155 -24.18 0.93 6.48
N LEU A 156 -25.51 1.06 6.45
CA LEU A 156 -26.38 1.02 7.62
C LEU A 156 -27.54 0.06 7.39
N GLN A 157 -27.99 -0.61 8.45
CA GLN A 157 -29.23 -1.38 8.44
C GLN A 157 -30.02 -1.16 9.73
N GLY A 158 -31.34 -1.28 9.65
CA GLY A 158 -32.24 -1.36 10.80
C GLY A 158 -32.95 -2.70 10.79
N VAL A 159 -33.03 -3.36 11.94
CA VAL A 159 -33.76 -4.61 12.11
C VAL A 159 -34.86 -4.40 13.13
N ASP A 160 -36.10 -4.65 12.73
CA ASP A 160 -37.28 -4.49 13.59
C ASP A 160 -37.52 -5.69 14.51
N ALA A 161 -38.63 -5.68 15.25
CA ALA A 161 -39.02 -6.74 16.17
C ALA A 161 -39.52 -8.02 15.47
N THR A 162 -39.90 -7.92 14.19
CA THR A 162 -40.34 -9.03 13.33
C THR A 162 -39.22 -9.60 12.45
N GLY A 163 -38.07 -8.94 12.40
CA GLY A 163 -36.90 -9.34 11.64
C GLY A 163 -36.81 -8.76 10.23
N ASN A 164 -37.67 -7.80 9.85
CA ASN A 164 -37.50 -7.09 8.58
C ASN A 164 -36.23 -6.23 8.64
N VAL A 165 -35.59 -6.02 7.49
CA VAL A 165 -34.27 -5.38 7.41
C VAL A 165 -34.31 -4.28 6.38
N GLY A 166 -34.21 -3.04 6.83
CA GLY A 166 -34.10 -1.89 5.94
C GLY A 166 -32.67 -1.42 5.79
N ASP A 167 -32.26 -1.17 4.55
CA ASP A 167 -30.94 -0.68 4.19
C ASP A 167 -30.89 0.85 4.16
N GLY A 168 -29.72 1.40 4.48
CA GLY A 168 -29.39 2.81 4.34
C GLY A 168 -27.88 3.01 4.17
N SER A 169 -27.48 4.24 3.87
CA SER A 169 -26.07 4.62 3.82
C SER A 169 -25.88 6.06 4.24
N LEU A 170 -24.64 6.39 4.61
CA LEU A 170 -24.17 7.75 4.87
C LEU A 170 -22.88 7.95 4.09
N THR A 171 -22.88 8.92 3.18
CA THR A 171 -21.68 9.33 2.45
C THR A 171 -21.19 10.67 3.00
N PHE A 172 -19.88 10.78 3.21
CA PHE A 172 -19.21 11.98 3.72
C PHE A 172 -17.75 12.02 3.26
N THR A 173 -17.17 13.21 3.25
CA THR A 173 -15.76 13.41 2.88
C THR A 173 -14.91 13.53 4.14
N VAL A 174 -13.71 12.97 4.10
CA VAL A 174 -12.69 13.07 5.13
C VAL A 174 -11.48 13.81 4.57
N ASP A 175 -10.92 14.75 5.34
CA ASP A 175 -9.73 15.49 4.93
C ASP A 175 -8.50 14.56 4.77
N ARG A 176 -7.43 15.10 4.18
CA ARG A 176 -6.14 14.41 4.01
C ARG A 176 -5.58 13.85 5.32
N ALA A 177 -4.72 12.84 5.19
CA ALA A 177 -4.10 12.22 6.35
C ALA A 177 -3.13 13.17 7.07
N SER A 178 -3.19 13.22 8.42
CA SER A 178 -2.16 13.96 9.17
C SER A 178 -0.82 13.22 9.10
N PRO A 179 0.32 13.91 8.95
CA PRO A 179 1.62 13.27 8.82
C PRO A 179 2.04 12.54 10.11
N ALA A 180 3.16 11.82 10.04
CA ALA A 180 3.82 11.25 11.21
C ALA A 180 4.16 12.35 12.22
N VAL A 181 3.90 12.11 13.50
CA VAL A 181 4.19 13.05 14.59
C VAL A 181 5.67 13.06 15.00
N ALA A 182 6.40 12.00 14.65
CA ALA A 182 7.85 11.90 14.73
C ALA A 182 8.37 11.08 13.56
N ARG A 183 9.51 11.48 12.99
CA ARG A 183 10.14 10.78 11.87
C ARG A 183 11.65 10.85 11.97
N TRP A 184 12.32 9.70 11.86
CA TRP A 184 13.77 9.60 11.80
C TRP A 184 14.19 8.89 10.52
N GLY A 185 15.02 9.54 9.71
CA GLY A 185 15.48 8.96 8.44
C GLY A 185 16.29 7.68 8.63
N LEU A 186 17.06 7.57 9.71
CA LEU A 186 17.92 6.43 10.06
C LEU A 186 18.92 5.99 8.97
N GLU A 187 19.08 6.79 7.93
CA GLU A 187 20.00 6.57 6.84
C GLU A 187 20.79 7.84 6.52
N THR A 188 22.03 7.67 6.12
CA THR A 188 22.83 8.71 5.48
C THR A 188 22.78 8.51 3.98
N TYR A 189 22.99 9.58 3.25
CA TYR A 189 23.26 9.60 1.81
C TYR A 189 23.94 10.96 1.53
N PRO A 190 24.42 11.25 0.30
CA PRO A 190 25.00 12.57 0.01
C PRO A 190 24.07 13.70 0.50
N GLY A 191 24.63 14.66 1.25
CA GLY A 191 23.86 15.74 1.89
C GLY A 191 23.25 15.41 3.27
N VAL A 192 23.22 14.15 3.70
CA VAL A 192 22.63 13.72 4.98
C VAL A 192 23.66 12.96 5.84
N ALA A 193 24.09 13.59 6.93
CA ALA A 193 25.00 12.97 7.91
C ALA A 193 24.23 12.13 8.95
N ALA A 194 24.94 11.26 9.68
CA ALA A 194 24.35 10.40 10.72
C ALA A 194 23.64 11.18 11.85
N SER A 195 24.08 12.40 12.16
CA SER A 195 23.40 13.29 13.12
C SER A 195 22.05 13.78 12.59
N ALA A 196 21.91 13.98 11.28
CA ALA A 196 20.63 14.33 10.65
C ALA A 196 19.72 13.09 10.52
N ALA A 197 20.31 11.91 10.32
CA ALA A 197 19.57 10.63 10.27
C ALA A 197 18.85 10.28 11.59
N THR A 198 19.32 10.84 12.72
CA THR A 198 18.75 10.62 14.06
C THR A 198 18.00 11.82 14.61
N ALA A 199 18.03 12.96 13.91
CA ALA A 199 17.20 14.11 14.23
C ALA A 199 15.73 13.79 13.94
N ASP A 200 14.84 14.35 14.74
CA ASP A 200 13.41 14.33 14.45
C ASP A 200 13.14 15.28 13.27
N LEU A 201 12.56 14.74 12.20
CA LEU A 201 12.16 15.49 11.01
C LEU A 201 10.79 16.15 11.18
N GLN A 202 10.11 15.96 12.32
CA GLN A 202 8.78 16.51 12.63
C GLN A 202 8.69 17.18 14.01
N PRO A 203 9.69 18.00 14.45
CA PRO A 203 9.77 18.49 15.83
C PRO A 203 8.62 19.43 16.23
N GLY A 204 7.87 19.96 15.25
CA GLY A 204 6.74 20.87 15.47
C GLY A 204 5.40 20.19 15.79
N LEU A 205 5.29 18.86 15.65
CA LEU A 205 4.01 18.15 15.77
C LEU A 205 3.78 17.55 17.16
N ALA A 206 4.73 16.78 17.69
CA ALA A 206 4.67 16.20 19.05
C ALA A 206 5.85 16.62 19.95
N GLY A 207 6.64 17.59 19.53
CA GLY A 207 7.88 18.02 20.20
C GLY A 207 9.12 17.43 19.53
N ASP A 208 10.29 18.03 19.80
CA ASP A 208 11.56 17.58 19.24
C ASP A 208 12.04 16.32 19.97
N THR A 209 11.99 15.17 19.27
CA THR A 209 12.29 13.85 19.85
C THR A 209 13.46 13.15 19.16
N PRO A 210 14.68 13.73 19.15
CA PRO A 210 15.83 13.12 18.49
C PRO A 210 16.22 11.80 19.17
N LEU A 211 16.75 10.88 18.37
CA LEU A 211 17.25 9.59 18.86
C LEU A 211 18.69 9.72 19.38
N SER A 212 18.87 9.45 20.67
CA SER A 212 20.19 9.22 21.24
C SER A 212 20.78 7.91 20.71
N VAL A 213 22.08 7.93 20.40
CA VAL A 213 22.78 6.80 19.77
C VAL A 213 23.65 6.09 20.80
N ASN A 214 23.42 4.80 21.02
CA ASN A 214 24.29 3.96 21.85
C ASN A 214 24.76 2.75 21.06
N ALA A 215 26.06 2.69 20.73
CA ALA A 215 26.70 1.55 20.04
C ALA A 215 26.05 1.12 18.69
N VAL A 216 25.25 1.99 18.06
CA VAL A 216 24.74 1.82 16.69
C VAL A 216 25.69 2.48 15.69
N THR A 217 25.88 1.85 14.54
CA THR A 217 26.77 2.34 13.47
C THR A 217 25.99 2.50 12.17
N TRP A 218 26.50 3.31 11.25
CA TRP A 218 25.92 3.46 9.91
C TRP A 218 26.79 2.71 8.90
N THR A 219 26.23 1.67 8.29
CA THR A 219 26.93 0.84 7.30
C THR A 219 26.10 0.66 6.03
N ASP A 220 26.75 0.45 4.88
CA ASP A 220 26.04 0.18 3.63
C ASP A 220 25.32 -1.16 3.74
N LYS A 221 23.99 -1.10 3.83
CA LYS A 221 23.08 -2.26 3.82
C LYS A 221 22.26 -2.31 2.54
N GLY A 222 22.64 -1.50 1.57
CA GLY A 222 22.23 -1.60 0.18
C GLY A 222 20.93 -0.92 -0.19
N ARG A 223 20.27 -0.13 0.68
CA ARG A 223 18.95 0.47 0.32
C ARG A 223 19.05 1.54 -0.77
N LEU A 224 20.09 2.37 -0.72
CA LEU A 224 20.36 3.45 -1.66
C LEU A 224 21.83 3.36 -2.11
N VAL A 225 22.13 3.79 -3.34
CA VAL A 225 23.52 4.01 -3.74
C VAL A 225 24.10 5.14 -2.89
N ASP A 226 25.28 4.91 -2.31
CA ASP A 226 25.98 5.82 -1.36
C ASP A 226 25.26 6.06 -0.04
N GLY A 227 24.18 5.33 0.17
CA GLY A 227 23.48 5.34 1.43
C GLY A 227 24.10 4.40 2.43
N THR A 228 24.12 4.78 3.69
CA THR A 228 24.38 3.86 4.80
C THR A 228 23.24 3.91 5.80
N GLN A 229 22.94 2.81 6.48
CA GLN A 229 21.75 2.69 7.32
C GLN A 229 22.13 2.35 8.76
N ALA A 230 21.30 2.80 9.72
CA ALA A 230 21.45 2.49 11.13
C ALA A 230 21.47 0.96 11.32
N THR A 231 22.63 0.45 11.72
CA THR A 231 22.97 -0.96 11.73
C THR A 231 23.22 -1.44 13.15
N PHE A 232 22.53 -2.51 13.51
CA PHE A 232 22.53 -3.13 14.82
C PHE A 232 23.20 -4.51 14.71
N THR A 233 24.15 -4.77 15.60
CA THR A 233 24.99 -6.00 15.57
C THR A 233 24.67 -6.95 16.73
N GLY A 234 23.52 -6.76 17.38
CA GLY A 234 23.17 -7.43 18.63
C GLY A 234 23.58 -6.68 19.90
N SER A 235 24.19 -5.50 19.75
CA SER A 235 24.52 -4.58 20.82
C SER A 235 24.18 -3.16 20.37
N GLY A 236 23.62 -2.36 21.28
CA GLY A 236 23.30 -0.97 21.01
C GLY A 236 21.82 -0.73 20.69
N ASP A 237 21.43 0.51 20.88
CA ASP A 237 20.05 0.97 20.80
C ASP A 237 19.99 2.45 20.41
N LEU A 238 18.85 2.84 19.86
CA LEU A 238 18.46 4.24 19.70
C LEU A 238 17.28 4.54 20.61
N MET A 239 17.30 5.69 21.29
CA MET A 239 16.21 6.07 22.20
C MET A 239 15.87 7.54 22.16
N THR A 240 14.60 7.87 22.26
CA THR A 240 14.15 9.21 22.62
C THR A 240 14.37 9.48 24.12
N SER A 241 14.21 10.73 24.56
CA SER A 241 14.31 11.09 25.99
C SER A 241 13.06 10.75 26.81
N GLY A 242 11.94 10.50 26.14
CA GLY A 242 10.62 10.24 26.73
C GLY A 242 9.64 9.72 25.68
N PRO A 243 8.36 9.55 26.03
CA PRO A 243 7.36 8.99 25.14
C PRO A 243 7.10 9.93 23.96
N VAL A 244 6.79 9.34 22.81
CA VAL A 244 6.34 10.06 21.61
C VAL A 244 4.84 9.91 21.42
N LEU A 245 4.31 8.71 21.71
CA LEU A 245 2.90 8.37 21.50
C LEU A 245 2.13 8.25 22.82
N ASP A 246 0.85 8.60 22.82
CA ASP A 246 -0.10 8.20 23.86
C ASP A 246 -0.70 6.83 23.50
N THR A 247 -0.06 5.75 23.96
CA THR A 247 -0.43 4.36 23.61
C THR A 247 -1.77 3.89 24.19
N SER A 248 -2.50 4.76 24.92
CA SER A 248 -3.89 4.50 25.30
C SER A 248 -4.88 4.82 24.18
N LYS A 249 -4.45 5.57 23.15
CA LYS A 249 -5.25 6.01 22.01
C LYS A 249 -4.87 5.25 20.75
N SER A 250 -5.51 5.60 19.62
CA SER A 250 -5.09 5.08 18.32
C SER A 250 -3.69 5.57 17.97
N PHE A 251 -2.87 4.70 17.41
CA PHE A 251 -1.52 5.03 16.95
C PHE A 251 -1.09 4.09 15.84
N GLY A 252 -0.01 4.43 15.14
CA GLY A 252 0.59 3.59 14.13
C GLY A 252 2.07 3.86 13.96
N PHE A 253 2.74 2.99 13.24
CA PHE A 253 4.14 3.18 12.85
C PHE A 253 4.41 2.57 11.48
N ALA A 254 5.46 3.07 10.83
CA ALA A 254 5.97 2.60 9.54
C ALA A 254 7.51 2.63 9.57
N VAL A 255 8.17 1.60 9.04
CA VAL A 255 9.63 1.49 9.04
C VAL A 255 10.13 0.53 7.95
N TRP A 256 11.26 0.87 7.33
CA TRP A 256 12.02 -0.07 6.51
C TRP A 256 12.94 -0.92 7.39
N VAL A 257 12.93 -2.24 7.19
CA VAL A 257 13.72 -3.21 7.94
C VAL A 257 14.48 -4.16 7.02
N LYS A 258 15.73 -4.44 7.39
CA LYS A 258 16.54 -5.54 6.87
C LYS A 258 17.04 -6.40 8.03
N LEU A 259 16.60 -7.65 8.10
CA LEU A 259 17.02 -8.61 9.13
C LEU A 259 18.23 -9.42 8.65
N ASP A 260 19.32 -9.42 9.43
CA ASP A 260 20.52 -10.22 9.13
C ASP A 260 20.40 -11.65 9.70
N ARG A 261 19.70 -11.82 10.83
CA ARG A 261 19.47 -13.12 11.48
C ARG A 261 17.99 -13.46 11.56
N LEU A 262 17.69 -14.75 11.42
CA LEU A 262 16.32 -15.29 11.45
C LEU A 262 16.16 -16.48 12.43
N ASP A 263 17.12 -16.66 13.33
CA ASP A 263 17.20 -17.79 14.26
C ASP A 263 17.00 -17.40 15.73
N VAL A 264 16.73 -16.11 15.99
CA VAL A 264 16.59 -15.54 17.33
C VAL A 264 15.43 -14.54 17.39
N PHE A 265 14.82 -14.41 18.57
CA PHE A 265 13.86 -13.33 18.87
C PHE A 265 14.56 -11.98 18.90
N GLN A 266 13.98 -10.98 18.23
CA GLN A 266 14.57 -9.64 18.09
C GLN A 266 13.49 -8.58 18.22
N ASN A 267 13.77 -7.48 18.90
CA ASN A 267 12.90 -6.32 18.97
C ASN A 267 13.46 -5.18 18.11
N LEU A 268 12.63 -4.67 17.20
CA LEU A 268 13.04 -3.63 16.27
C LEU A 268 12.67 -2.25 16.82
N LEU A 269 11.43 -2.12 17.29
CA LEU A 269 10.84 -0.87 17.76
C LEU A 269 9.93 -1.18 18.97
N SER A 270 9.95 -0.31 19.97
CA SER A 270 9.03 -0.34 21.10
C SER A 270 8.85 1.05 21.71
N GLN A 271 7.78 1.26 22.46
CA GLN A 271 7.72 2.35 23.45
C GLN A 271 7.61 1.77 24.85
N ASP A 272 8.59 2.10 25.68
CA ASP A 272 8.75 1.57 27.02
C ASP A 272 7.72 2.17 28.00
N GLY A 273 7.24 1.37 28.94
CA GLY A 273 6.54 1.82 30.16
C GLY A 273 7.51 2.08 31.30
N LEU A 274 7.04 1.97 32.55
CA LEU A 274 7.91 2.02 33.72
C LEU A 274 8.51 0.64 34.05
N ASN A 275 7.77 -0.44 33.80
CA ASN A 275 8.14 -1.80 34.18
C ASN A 275 8.26 -2.76 32.99
N GLY A 276 7.71 -2.41 31.83
CA GLY A 276 7.88 -3.16 30.60
C GLY A 276 7.43 -2.36 29.38
N THR A 277 7.75 -2.84 28.19
CA THR A 277 7.28 -2.24 26.93
C THR A 277 5.75 -2.32 26.76
N ASN A 278 5.15 -1.28 26.18
CA ASN A 278 3.73 -1.27 25.82
C ASN A 278 3.48 -1.99 24.51
N PHE A 279 4.04 -1.44 23.44
CA PHE A 279 3.98 -2.03 22.12
C PHE A 279 5.35 -2.40 21.60
N GLN A 280 5.39 -3.35 20.68
CA GLN A 280 6.62 -3.84 20.06
C GLN A 280 6.37 -4.18 18.60
N LEU A 281 7.33 -3.87 17.74
CA LEU A 281 7.57 -4.61 16.51
C LEU A 281 8.69 -5.62 16.76
N GLU A 282 8.36 -6.91 16.70
CA GLU A 282 9.31 -7.99 17.01
C GLU A 282 9.39 -9.02 15.89
N TYR A 283 10.62 -9.47 15.60
CA TYR A 283 10.85 -10.67 14.81
C TYR A 283 10.78 -11.91 15.70
N ARG A 284 10.05 -12.91 15.22
CA ARG A 284 9.65 -14.09 15.97
C ARG A 284 9.90 -15.36 15.15
N PRO A 285 10.82 -16.23 15.60
CA PRO A 285 11.09 -17.53 14.97
C PRO A 285 10.26 -18.69 15.58
N ASP A 286 9.26 -18.43 16.43
CA ASP A 286 8.34 -19.47 16.92
C ASP A 286 7.32 -19.90 15.85
N ASP A 287 6.94 -21.17 15.88
CA ASP A 287 5.84 -21.73 15.08
C ASP A 287 4.50 -21.10 15.52
N ARG A 288 4.05 -20.12 14.74
CA ARG A 288 2.81 -19.37 14.93
C ARG A 288 1.67 -19.92 14.10
N SER A 289 1.98 -20.59 12.99
CA SER A 289 1.02 -21.26 12.13
C SER A 289 0.47 -22.56 12.75
N GLY A 290 1.25 -23.18 13.65
CA GLY A 290 0.95 -24.44 14.31
C GLY A 290 1.26 -25.68 13.46
N ASP A 291 2.07 -25.53 12.40
CA ASP A 291 2.40 -26.60 11.46
C ASP A 291 3.63 -27.43 11.85
N GLY A 292 4.29 -27.08 12.96
CA GLY A 292 5.49 -27.72 13.49
C GLY A 292 6.80 -27.14 12.94
N VAL A 293 6.75 -26.07 12.13
CA VAL A 293 7.92 -25.42 11.54
C VAL A 293 8.07 -24.00 12.10
N ALA A 294 9.31 -23.60 12.40
CA ALA A 294 9.62 -22.24 12.84
C ALA A 294 9.23 -21.22 11.75
N ASP A 295 8.32 -20.32 12.08
CA ASP A 295 7.90 -19.26 11.16
C ASP A 295 8.88 -18.10 11.16
N LYS A 296 8.93 -17.34 10.06
CA LYS A 296 9.71 -16.11 9.95
C LYS A 296 8.77 -14.91 10.03
N SER A 297 8.33 -14.60 11.25
CA SER A 297 7.23 -13.66 11.47
C SER A 297 7.70 -12.30 12.00
N LEU A 298 7.16 -11.22 11.44
CA LEU A 298 7.19 -9.90 12.08
C LEU A 298 5.85 -9.65 12.75
N CYS A 299 5.87 -9.34 14.04
CA CYS A 299 4.66 -9.21 14.85
C CYS A 299 4.59 -7.85 15.53
N PHE A 300 3.46 -7.17 15.35
CA PHE A 300 3.05 -6.07 16.19
C PHE A 300 2.43 -6.63 17.46
N THR A 301 3.04 -6.34 18.60
CA THR A 301 2.63 -6.85 19.91
C THR A 301 2.21 -5.71 20.81
N MET A 302 1.11 -5.87 21.54
CA MET A 302 0.66 -4.92 22.58
C MET A 302 0.42 -5.63 23.91
N ARG A 303 0.94 -5.08 25.01
CA ARG A 303 0.88 -5.67 26.35
C ARG A 303 -0.30 -5.17 27.16
N ALA A 304 -1.03 -6.08 27.80
CA ALA A 304 -2.21 -5.70 28.58
C ALA A 304 -1.92 -4.82 29.82
N SER A 305 -0.69 -4.73 30.31
CA SER A 305 -0.36 -3.93 31.50
C SER A 305 1.13 -3.61 31.61
N ASP A 306 1.47 -2.53 32.31
CA ASP A 306 2.84 -2.14 32.63
C ASP A 306 3.45 -2.95 33.78
N ILE A 307 3.87 -4.18 33.50
CA ILE A 307 4.51 -5.09 34.46
C ILE A 307 5.72 -5.79 33.85
N ALA A 308 6.72 -6.08 34.70
CA ALA A 308 7.91 -6.82 34.30
C ALA A 308 7.58 -8.32 34.10
N VAL A 309 7.72 -8.80 32.86
CA VAL A 309 7.49 -10.20 32.41
C VAL A 309 6.07 -10.75 32.64
N SER A 310 5.61 -11.67 31.78
CA SER A 310 4.32 -12.43 31.86
C SER A 310 3.00 -11.71 31.57
N ALA A 311 2.98 -10.42 31.23
CA ALA A 311 1.76 -9.79 30.75
C ALA A 311 1.26 -10.49 29.47
N PRO A 312 0.01 -10.98 29.44
CA PRO A 312 -0.65 -11.40 28.21
C PRO A 312 -0.52 -10.28 27.19
N GLY A 313 -0.03 -10.66 26.01
CA GLY A 313 0.10 -9.75 24.88
C GLY A 313 -0.87 -10.17 23.80
N MET A 314 -1.34 -9.19 23.05
CA MET A 314 -1.92 -9.45 21.75
C MET A 314 -0.85 -9.36 20.68
N PHE A 315 -1.04 -10.11 19.59
CA PHE A 315 -0.06 -10.22 18.52
C PHE A 315 -0.76 -10.23 17.17
N ASP A 316 -0.42 -9.27 16.33
CA ASP A 316 -0.80 -9.23 14.93
C ASP A 316 0.45 -9.45 14.08
N CYS A 317 0.50 -10.53 13.30
CA CYS A 317 1.72 -11.07 12.73
C CYS A 317 1.64 -11.21 11.21
N SER A 318 2.67 -10.68 10.55
CA SER A 318 3.01 -10.99 9.17
C SER A 318 3.82 -12.28 9.13
N ILE A 319 3.12 -13.42 8.99
CA ILE A 319 3.71 -14.77 9.05
C ILE A 319 4.46 -15.09 7.74
N ASN A 320 5.69 -15.62 7.87
CA ASN A 320 6.52 -16.13 6.77
C ASN A 320 6.80 -15.16 5.62
N ASN A 321 6.84 -13.86 5.92
CA ASN A 321 7.10 -12.80 4.94
C ASN A 321 8.51 -12.22 4.99
N VAL A 322 9.41 -12.85 5.75
CA VAL A 322 10.77 -12.34 5.97
C VAL A 322 11.83 -13.17 5.25
N THR A 323 12.68 -12.48 4.47
CA THR A 323 13.90 -13.05 3.88
C THR A 323 15.13 -12.36 4.46
N ALA A 324 16.12 -13.13 4.91
CA ALA A 324 17.34 -12.58 5.49
C ALA A 324 18.09 -11.73 4.45
N GLY A 325 18.59 -10.59 4.88
CA GLY A 325 19.35 -9.67 4.03
C GLY A 325 18.51 -8.98 2.95
N GLN A 326 17.17 -9.02 3.00
CA GLN A 326 16.30 -8.27 2.08
C GLN A 326 15.64 -7.11 2.83
N TRP A 327 15.51 -5.97 2.16
CA TRP A 327 14.74 -4.85 2.67
C TRP A 327 13.25 -5.13 2.49
N MET A 328 12.46 -4.80 3.49
CA MET A 328 11.00 -4.76 3.43
C MET A 328 10.50 -3.58 4.23
N HIS A 329 9.31 -3.10 3.90
CA HIS A 329 8.61 -2.10 4.70
C HIS A 329 7.59 -2.78 5.59
N VAL A 330 7.56 -2.41 6.88
CA VAL A 330 6.53 -2.87 7.81
C VAL A 330 5.82 -1.68 8.42
N ALA A 331 4.50 -1.76 8.43
CA ALA A 331 3.67 -0.78 9.08
C ALA A 331 2.64 -1.48 9.97
N ALA A 332 2.23 -0.85 11.05
CA ALA A 332 1.15 -1.38 11.89
C ALA A 332 0.33 -0.25 12.49
N ALA A 333 -0.92 -0.55 12.81
CA ALA A 333 -1.86 0.38 13.42
C ALA A 333 -2.61 -0.29 14.56
N PHE A 334 -2.87 0.48 15.61
CA PHE A 334 -3.89 0.19 16.61
C PHE A 334 -4.99 1.24 16.53
N ASP A 335 -6.22 0.77 16.37
CA ASP A 335 -7.45 1.57 16.39
C ASP A 335 -8.13 1.38 17.75
N ALA A 336 -8.04 2.38 18.63
CA ALA A 336 -8.57 2.28 19.99
C ALA A 336 -10.11 2.25 20.05
N PRO A 337 -10.86 3.10 19.31
CA PRO A 337 -12.32 3.05 19.26
C PRO A 337 -12.88 1.72 18.75
N GLN A 338 -12.28 1.15 17.71
CA GLN A 338 -12.74 -0.13 17.14
C GLN A 338 -12.08 -1.34 17.80
N ARG A 339 -11.07 -1.13 18.66
CA ARG A 339 -10.21 -2.17 19.25
C ARG A 339 -9.71 -3.12 18.18
N GLU A 340 -8.89 -2.62 17.28
CA GLU A 340 -8.37 -3.41 16.16
C GLU A 340 -6.89 -3.17 15.97
N MET A 341 -6.15 -4.25 15.69
CA MET A 341 -4.75 -4.18 15.26
C MET A 341 -4.68 -4.58 13.79
N ARG A 342 -3.81 -3.90 13.04
CA ARG A 342 -3.50 -4.21 11.64
C ARG A 342 -1.99 -4.19 11.44
N ILE A 343 -1.49 -5.06 10.57
CA ILE A 343 -0.10 -5.08 10.14
C ILE A 343 0.00 -5.23 8.61
N TRP A 344 0.86 -4.42 8.02
CA TRP A 344 1.18 -4.41 6.60
C TRP A 344 2.64 -4.79 6.39
N THR A 345 2.91 -5.45 5.27
CA THR A 345 4.27 -5.68 4.78
C THR A 345 4.31 -5.33 3.31
N ASP A 346 5.28 -4.50 2.92
CA ASP A 346 5.43 -3.97 1.56
C ASP A 346 4.12 -3.39 0.99
N GLY A 347 3.39 -2.67 1.86
CA GLY A 347 2.13 -2.01 1.49
C GLY A 347 0.91 -2.94 1.47
N VAL A 348 1.07 -4.24 1.67
CA VAL A 348 -0.04 -5.21 1.63
C VAL A 348 -0.51 -5.53 3.05
N LEU A 349 -1.81 -5.41 3.31
CA LEU A 349 -2.42 -5.82 4.57
C LEU A 349 -2.22 -7.33 4.75
N ARG A 350 -1.48 -7.73 5.80
CA ARG A 350 -1.17 -9.13 6.07
C ARG A 350 -2.13 -9.74 7.06
N GLN A 351 -2.49 -8.98 8.08
CA GLN A 351 -3.38 -9.45 9.12
C GLN A 351 -4.13 -8.27 9.76
N GLN A 352 -5.33 -8.58 10.25
CA GLN A 352 -6.18 -7.69 11.01
C GLN A 352 -6.85 -8.53 12.10
N ILE A 353 -6.75 -8.09 13.36
CA ILE A 353 -7.31 -8.82 14.50
C ILE A 353 -8.06 -7.90 15.48
N ALA A 354 -9.09 -8.46 16.12
CA ALA A 354 -9.80 -7.78 17.19
C ALA A 354 -8.98 -7.72 18.48
N ALA A 355 -8.88 -6.54 19.06
CA ALA A 355 -8.15 -6.19 20.28
C ALA A 355 -8.98 -6.05 21.54
N THR A 356 -9.84 -7.04 21.74
CA THR A 356 -10.88 -7.02 22.77
C THR A 356 -10.36 -7.03 24.21
N THR A 357 -9.13 -7.49 24.44
CA THR A 357 -8.53 -7.67 25.77
C THR A 357 -7.51 -6.60 26.17
N PHE A 358 -7.17 -5.66 25.28
CA PHE A 358 -6.23 -4.59 25.58
C PHE A 358 -6.92 -3.46 26.37
N PRO A 359 -6.43 -3.07 27.57
CA PRO A 359 -7.10 -2.07 28.41
C PRO A 359 -6.69 -0.63 28.11
N GLY A 360 -5.75 -0.36 27.19
CA GLY A 360 -5.42 1.02 26.79
C GLY A 360 -4.63 1.80 27.84
N TRP A 361 -3.41 1.37 28.18
CA TRP A 361 -2.55 2.17 29.08
C TRP A 361 -1.55 3.03 28.30
N ALA A 362 -1.34 4.26 28.77
CA ALA A 362 -0.37 5.18 28.20
C ALA A 362 1.02 4.87 28.75
N SER A 363 1.97 4.58 27.86
CA SER A 363 3.36 4.36 28.26
C SER A 363 4.10 5.67 28.46
N ALA A 364 4.91 5.71 29.51
CA ALA A 364 5.58 6.91 29.99
C ALA A 364 7.10 6.93 29.69
N GLY A 365 7.63 5.85 29.13
CA GLY A 365 9.04 5.68 28.81
C GLY A 365 9.34 6.01 27.34
N PRO A 366 10.63 5.93 26.97
CA PRO A 366 11.10 6.33 25.65
C PRO A 366 10.62 5.39 24.55
N VAL A 367 10.61 5.91 23.32
CA VAL A 367 10.70 5.06 22.14
C VAL A 367 12.11 4.48 22.11
N ARG A 368 12.19 3.18 21.89
CA ARG A 368 13.41 2.37 21.89
C ARG A 368 13.47 1.57 20.60
N VAL A 369 14.64 1.59 19.97
CA VAL A 369 14.90 0.93 18.68
C VAL A 369 16.15 0.06 18.81
N GLY A 370 16.05 -1.20 18.38
CA GLY A 370 17.18 -2.14 18.38
C GLY A 370 17.23 -3.14 19.55
N ASP A 371 16.41 -2.92 20.58
CA ASP A 371 16.18 -3.85 21.69
C ASP A 371 14.86 -3.51 22.39
N ARG A 372 14.52 -4.17 23.52
CA ARG A 372 13.35 -3.84 24.34
C ARG A 372 13.64 -3.84 25.83
N MET A 373 12.85 -3.08 26.58
CA MET A 373 12.78 -3.23 28.03
C MET A 373 11.87 -4.39 28.45
N LEU A 374 12.44 -5.35 29.20
CA LEU A 374 11.72 -6.46 29.84
C LEU A 374 11.40 -6.16 31.32
N GLY A 375 12.13 -5.23 31.92
CA GLY A 375 12.03 -4.75 33.30
C GLY A 375 12.97 -3.57 33.51
N PRO A 376 12.85 -2.80 34.61
CA PRO A 376 13.77 -1.70 34.90
C PRO A 376 15.23 -2.19 34.91
N GLY A 377 16.06 -1.65 34.01
CA GLY A 377 17.46 -2.05 33.83
C GLY A 377 17.68 -3.42 33.20
N ASN A 378 16.63 -4.10 32.73
CA ASN A 378 16.69 -5.39 32.05
C ASN A 378 16.28 -5.24 30.58
N ILE A 379 17.29 -5.26 29.71
CA ILE A 379 17.14 -5.14 28.26
C ILE A 379 17.29 -6.52 27.61
N ALA A 380 16.47 -6.80 26.60
CA ALA A 380 16.43 -8.11 25.94
C ALA A 380 16.11 -8.00 24.44
N ALA A 381 16.15 -9.15 23.75
CA ALA A 381 15.81 -9.31 22.34
C ALA A 381 16.56 -8.33 21.42
N PRO A 382 17.90 -8.34 21.43
CA PRO A 382 18.68 -7.41 20.63
C PRO A 382 18.48 -7.66 19.13
N PHE A 383 18.54 -6.59 18.34
CA PHE A 383 18.33 -6.60 16.90
C PHE A 383 19.64 -6.82 16.13
N TYR A 384 19.55 -7.60 15.05
CA TYR A 384 20.63 -7.89 14.11
C TYR A 384 20.15 -7.53 12.71
N GLY A 385 20.56 -6.37 12.21
CA GLY A 385 20.06 -5.86 10.95
C GLY A 385 20.23 -4.36 10.79
N ALA A 386 19.39 -3.77 9.94
CA ALA A 386 19.33 -2.34 9.76
C ALA A 386 17.90 -1.82 9.61
N LEU A 387 17.73 -0.55 9.95
CA LEU A 387 16.48 0.18 9.83
C LEU A 387 16.69 1.46 9.02
N ALA A 388 15.65 1.89 8.32
CA ALA A 388 15.57 3.18 7.64
C ALA A 388 14.15 3.75 7.76
N ASP A 389 14.02 5.07 7.70
CA ASP A 389 12.76 5.83 7.65
C ASP A 389 11.70 5.36 8.66
N LEU A 390 12.01 5.51 9.95
CA LEU A 390 11.08 5.19 11.03
C LEU A 390 10.11 6.36 11.25
N GLN A 391 8.81 6.08 11.18
CA GLN A 391 7.73 7.05 11.34
C GLN A 391 6.74 6.59 12.41
N LEU A 392 6.31 7.50 13.29
CA LEU A 392 5.29 7.26 14.30
C LEU A 392 4.08 8.19 14.09
N PHE A 393 2.87 7.67 14.25
CA PHE A 393 1.61 8.37 14.01
C PHE A 393 0.74 8.33 15.27
N ASP A 394 0.15 9.47 15.64
CA ASP A 394 -0.82 9.61 16.75
C ASP A 394 -2.26 9.27 16.34
N ARG A 395 -2.38 8.46 15.28
CA ARG A 395 -3.61 7.96 14.69
C ARG A 395 -3.38 6.56 14.15
N ALA A 396 -4.47 5.81 13.91
CA ALA A 396 -4.35 4.53 13.23
C ALA A 396 -4.01 4.79 11.75
N ILE A 397 -2.83 4.39 11.29
CA ILE A 397 -2.54 4.46 9.85
C ILE A 397 -3.49 3.57 9.06
N VAL A 398 -3.79 3.96 7.83
CA VAL A 398 -4.68 3.28 6.89
C VAL A 398 -3.92 2.83 5.64
N GLN A 399 -4.57 2.04 4.78
CA GLN A 399 -3.95 1.51 3.56
C GLN A 399 -3.37 2.61 2.66
N GLU A 400 -4.13 3.70 2.48
CA GLU A 400 -3.74 4.80 1.61
C GLU A 400 -2.57 5.64 2.16
N ASP A 401 -2.28 5.58 3.47
CA ASP A 401 -1.02 6.17 3.97
C ASP A 401 0.20 5.50 3.34
N LEU A 402 0.10 4.21 3.01
CA LEU A 402 1.21 3.43 2.45
C LEU A 402 1.32 3.61 0.94
N THR A 403 0.19 3.51 0.24
CA THR A 403 0.16 3.45 -1.23
C THR A 403 -0.13 4.80 -1.88
N GLY A 404 -0.72 5.74 -1.15
CA GLY A 404 -1.43 6.87 -1.72
C GLY A 404 -2.75 6.45 -2.35
N ASP A 405 -3.45 7.44 -2.91
CA ASP A 405 -4.59 7.30 -3.82
C ASP A 405 -4.51 8.43 -4.85
N ASP A 406 -4.07 8.06 -6.05
CA ASP A 406 -4.00 8.92 -7.24
C ASP A 406 -5.06 8.45 -8.28
N THR A 407 -5.98 7.54 -7.90
CA THR A 407 -6.82 6.78 -8.85
C THR A 407 -8.27 7.20 -8.93
N ASP A 408 -8.73 8.10 -8.06
CA ASP A 408 -10.14 8.50 -8.02
C ASP A 408 -10.35 9.92 -8.58
N PRO A 409 -10.89 10.06 -9.81
CA PRO A 409 -11.18 11.37 -10.41
C PRO A 409 -12.34 12.11 -9.71
N ASP A 410 -13.08 11.47 -8.80
CA ASP A 410 -14.15 12.07 -8.01
C ASP A 410 -13.66 12.58 -6.64
N GLN A 411 -12.34 12.59 -6.40
CA GLN A 411 -11.79 13.08 -5.13
C GLN A 411 -12.03 14.57 -4.96
N ALA A 412 -12.66 14.93 -3.84
CA ALA A 412 -12.78 16.32 -3.39
C ALA A 412 -11.44 16.88 -2.84
N VAL A 413 -10.40 16.03 -2.75
CA VAL A 413 -9.07 16.34 -2.18
C VAL A 413 -8.00 15.84 -3.17
N GLU A 414 -6.95 16.63 -3.39
CA GLU A 414 -5.81 16.24 -4.25
C GLU A 414 -5.15 14.94 -3.74
N GLY A 415 -4.79 14.04 -4.66
CA GLY A 415 -4.16 12.75 -4.34
C GLY A 415 -2.84 12.90 -3.59
N GLU A 416 -2.58 12.01 -2.64
CA GLU A 416 -1.37 12.04 -1.80
C GLU A 416 -0.42 10.90 -2.16
N ARG A 417 0.88 11.22 -2.25
CA ARG A 417 1.93 10.21 -2.35
C ARG A 417 2.03 9.45 -1.02
N GLY A 418 1.86 8.13 -1.09
CA GLY A 418 2.03 7.25 0.08
C GLY A 418 3.46 7.15 0.59
N ILE A 419 3.63 6.61 1.80
CA ILE A 419 4.93 6.36 2.47
C ILE A 419 5.87 5.49 1.62
N LEU A 420 5.31 4.58 0.82
CA LEU A 420 6.07 3.68 -0.06
C LEU A 420 6.47 4.32 -1.39
N ASN A 421 6.18 5.60 -1.59
CA ASN A 421 6.56 6.28 -2.81
C ASN A 421 8.08 6.18 -3.05
N ALA A 422 8.44 6.01 -4.32
CA ALA A 422 9.82 5.81 -4.73
C ALA A 422 10.66 7.07 -4.44
N ILE A 423 11.89 6.87 -3.96
CA ILE A 423 12.82 7.96 -3.65
C ILE A 423 13.51 8.39 -4.94
N GLN A 424 13.36 9.64 -5.36
CA GLN A 424 14.09 10.18 -6.51
C GLN A 424 15.58 10.29 -6.15
N VAL A 425 16.43 9.59 -6.91
CA VAL A 425 17.87 9.47 -6.66
C VAL A 425 18.73 10.15 -7.73
N ALA A 426 18.14 10.55 -8.85
CA ALA A 426 18.71 11.47 -9.81
C ALA A 426 17.62 12.06 -10.71
N GLN A 427 17.89 13.28 -11.21
CA GLN A 427 17.12 13.93 -12.26
C GLN A 427 18.08 14.72 -13.15
N TRP A 428 17.85 14.62 -14.45
CA TRP A 428 18.52 15.39 -15.50
C TRP A 428 17.46 15.91 -16.45
N ASP A 429 17.11 17.19 -16.31
CA ASP A 429 16.16 17.91 -17.17
C ASP A 429 16.87 18.71 -18.30
N PHE A 430 18.20 18.64 -18.34
CA PHE A 430 19.05 19.22 -19.37
C PHE A 430 18.99 20.75 -19.48
N GLU A 431 18.34 21.45 -18.54
CA GLU A 431 18.24 22.91 -18.56
C GLU A 431 19.58 23.58 -18.28
N ASP A 432 20.44 22.93 -17.48
CA ASP A 432 21.80 23.37 -17.15
C ASP A 432 22.88 22.65 -17.98
N ALA A 433 22.49 21.96 -19.06
CA ALA A 433 23.37 21.06 -19.79
C ALA A 433 24.39 21.82 -20.61
N THR A 434 25.63 21.37 -20.57
CA THR A 434 26.70 21.91 -21.42
C THR A 434 27.05 20.92 -22.54
N PRO A 435 26.92 21.30 -23.83
CA PRO A 435 27.18 20.41 -24.96
C PRO A 435 28.66 20.02 -25.06
N CYS A 436 28.93 18.87 -25.69
CA CYS A 436 30.28 18.31 -25.76
C CYS A 436 30.88 18.36 -27.17
N TRP A 437 31.47 19.49 -27.54
CA TRP A 437 32.11 19.67 -28.85
C TRP A 437 33.60 19.24 -28.89
N SER A 438 34.27 19.09 -27.74
CA SER A 438 35.68 18.64 -27.66
C SER A 438 35.99 17.78 -26.44
N THR A 439 36.62 16.61 -26.65
CA THR A 439 37.13 15.73 -25.58
C THR A 439 38.35 16.29 -24.84
N THR A 440 39.00 17.33 -25.36
CA THR A 440 40.22 17.88 -24.77
C THR A 440 39.97 18.77 -23.54
N ILE A 441 38.72 19.21 -23.36
CA ILE A 441 38.29 19.99 -22.20
C ILE A 441 37.64 19.03 -21.21
N ALA A 442 38.46 18.44 -20.35
CA ALA A 442 37.98 17.48 -19.37
C ALA A 442 36.99 18.13 -18.39
N ASN A 443 35.93 17.40 -18.04
CA ASN A 443 34.95 17.74 -17.01
C ASN A 443 34.03 18.94 -17.28
N THR A 444 33.94 19.45 -18.50
CA THR A 444 33.11 20.64 -18.80
C THR A 444 31.79 20.36 -19.50
N CYS A 445 31.63 19.23 -20.19
CA CYS A 445 30.38 18.87 -20.87
C CYS A 445 29.60 17.85 -20.03
N ALA A 446 28.53 18.31 -19.39
CA ALA A 446 27.69 17.49 -18.54
C ALA A 446 26.35 18.19 -18.26
N GLU A 447 25.40 17.42 -17.77
CA GLU A 447 24.22 17.90 -17.07
C GLU A 447 24.38 17.65 -15.57
N PRO A 448 24.39 18.68 -14.70
CA PRO A 448 24.39 18.48 -13.25
C PRO A 448 23.07 17.86 -12.76
N ASP A 449 23.06 17.27 -11.56
CA ASP A 449 21.80 16.97 -10.86
C ASP A 449 21.59 18.05 -9.80
N ASN A 450 20.86 19.08 -10.19
CA ASN A 450 20.52 20.23 -9.34
C ASN A 450 19.18 20.06 -8.61
N HIS A 451 18.50 18.92 -8.80
CA HIS A 451 17.16 18.68 -8.26
C HIS A 451 17.17 17.74 -7.05
N THR A 452 18.12 16.80 -7.01
CA THR A 452 18.23 15.85 -5.90
C THR A 452 19.43 16.15 -4.99
N GLY A 453 19.37 15.60 -3.77
CA GLY A 453 20.50 15.66 -2.83
C GLY A 453 21.68 14.75 -3.20
N PHE A 454 21.55 13.89 -4.23
CA PHE A 454 22.55 12.86 -4.54
C PHE A 454 23.72 13.35 -5.38
N GLY A 455 23.57 14.51 -6.06
CA GLY A 455 24.64 15.25 -6.74
C GLY A 455 25.34 14.45 -7.84
N LYS A 456 24.59 13.61 -8.57
CA LYS A 456 25.12 12.79 -9.67
C LYS A 456 24.98 13.56 -10.97
N ARG A 457 26.09 13.98 -11.60
CA ARG A 457 25.99 14.58 -12.94
C ARG A 457 25.89 13.50 -14.03
N LEU A 458 25.41 13.86 -15.20
CA LEU A 458 25.49 13.08 -16.43
C LEU A 458 26.60 13.66 -17.32
N GLY A 459 27.75 13.00 -17.39
CA GLY A 459 28.88 13.43 -18.23
C GLY A 459 28.72 12.96 -19.67
N PHE A 460 28.85 13.86 -20.64
CA PHE A 460 28.64 13.56 -22.05
C PHE A 460 29.92 13.13 -22.78
N THR A 461 29.76 12.28 -23.80
CA THR A 461 30.80 12.08 -24.81
C THR A 461 30.76 13.16 -25.88
N GLN A 462 31.87 13.31 -26.59
CA GLN A 462 31.97 14.25 -27.70
C GLN A 462 30.94 13.94 -28.79
N GLY A 463 30.28 14.99 -29.29
CA GLY A 463 29.20 14.91 -30.26
C GLY A 463 27.85 15.29 -29.68
N VAL A 464 27.61 15.00 -28.39
CA VAL A 464 26.31 15.30 -27.75
C VAL A 464 26.05 16.80 -27.78
N GLU A 465 24.99 17.18 -28.50
CA GLU A 465 24.51 18.55 -28.59
C GLU A 465 23.45 18.81 -27.54
N VAL A 466 23.29 20.08 -27.16
CA VAL A 466 22.19 20.54 -26.31
C VAL A 466 21.41 21.53 -27.16
N LEU A 467 20.20 21.15 -27.52
CA LEU A 467 19.32 21.92 -28.39
C LEU A 467 18.15 22.50 -27.57
N ASN A 468 17.55 23.57 -28.09
CA ASN A 468 16.39 24.19 -27.46
C ASN A 468 15.11 23.75 -28.18
N GLY A 469 14.19 23.13 -27.44
CA GLY A 469 12.87 22.70 -27.88
C GLY A 469 11.75 23.55 -27.27
N ALA A 470 10.50 23.21 -27.62
CA ALA A 470 9.32 23.94 -27.12
C ALA A 470 9.09 23.80 -25.60
N ALA A 471 9.61 22.74 -24.98
CA ALA A 471 9.46 22.45 -23.57
C ALA A 471 10.68 22.80 -22.71
N GLY A 472 11.81 23.15 -23.33
CA GLY A 472 13.08 23.20 -22.62
C GLY A 472 14.28 22.85 -23.49
N ASN A 473 15.45 22.80 -22.86
CA ASN A 473 16.65 22.26 -23.48
C ASN A 473 16.62 20.73 -23.45
N TYR A 474 17.26 20.06 -24.41
CA TYR A 474 17.38 18.61 -24.42
C TYR A 474 18.71 18.17 -25.02
N ALA A 475 19.17 16.98 -24.65
CA ALA A 475 20.35 16.37 -25.26
C ALA A 475 19.98 15.70 -26.59
N ASN A 476 20.64 16.09 -27.68
CA ASN A 476 20.45 15.50 -28.99
C ASN A 476 21.59 14.50 -29.29
N PHE A 477 21.20 13.32 -29.76
CA PHE A 477 22.08 12.23 -30.14
C PHE A 477 21.81 11.88 -31.59
N ASP A 478 22.83 11.94 -32.45
CA ASP A 478 22.68 11.63 -33.88
C ASP A 478 23.77 10.70 -34.41
N ASP A 479 24.79 10.40 -33.59
CA ASP A 479 25.93 9.53 -33.93
C ASP A 479 26.60 9.96 -35.27
N GLN A 480 26.58 11.27 -35.57
CA GLN A 480 27.07 11.85 -36.84
C GLN A 480 28.56 12.26 -36.77
N GLN A 481 28.95 13.18 -37.66
CA GLN A 481 30.28 13.74 -37.73
C GLN A 481 30.26 15.20 -37.29
N LEU A 482 31.26 15.59 -36.49
CA LEU A 482 31.40 16.98 -36.06
C LEU A 482 31.73 17.93 -37.22
N PHE A 483 31.16 19.14 -37.14
CA PHE A 483 31.50 20.33 -37.92
C PHE A 483 31.56 20.11 -39.42
N TRP A 484 30.41 19.99 -40.10
CA TRP A 484 30.38 19.83 -41.57
C TRP A 484 30.70 21.12 -42.36
N ASP A 485 30.69 22.27 -41.69
CA ASP A 485 30.72 23.57 -42.36
C ASP A 485 32.13 24.19 -42.47
N ASP A 486 33.13 23.68 -41.71
CA ASP A 486 34.50 24.18 -41.75
C ASP A 486 35.54 23.04 -41.89
N PRO A 487 35.93 22.68 -43.12
CA PRO A 487 37.00 21.71 -43.40
C PRO A 487 38.38 22.04 -42.79
N SER A 488 38.56 23.23 -42.22
CA SER A 488 39.79 23.63 -41.54
C SER A 488 39.79 23.38 -40.03
N ASP A 489 38.65 23.00 -39.45
CA ASP A 489 38.55 22.60 -38.04
C ASP A 489 39.29 21.27 -37.80
N PRO A 490 40.14 21.16 -36.76
CA PRO A 490 40.88 19.93 -36.45
C PRO A 490 39.99 18.71 -36.14
N TYR A 491 38.69 18.91 -35.89
CA TYR A 491 37.70 17.88 -35.62
C TYR A 491 36.74 17.62 -36.79
N TYR A 492 36.88 18.31 -37.93
CA TYR A 492 36.05 18.14 -39.13
C TYR A 492 35.95 16.67 -39.56
N GLY A 493 34.72 16.17 -39.73
CA GLY A 493 34.47 14.81 -40.22
C GLY A 493 34.77 13.71 -39.21
N THR A 494 35.00 14.05 -37.93
CA THR A 494 35.21 13.07 -36.85
C THR A 494 33.88 12.41 -36.53
N THR A 495 33.75 11.11 -36.78
CA THR A 495 32.59 10.31 -36.34
C THR A 495 32.59 10.24 -34.81
N THR A 496 31.49 10.68 -34.22
CA THR A 496 31.27 10.65 -32.78
C THR A 496 30.59 9.36 -32.35
N ARG A 497 30.61 9.13 -31.03
CA ARG A 497 29.82 8.08 -30.39
C ARG A 497 29.17 8.68 -29.17
N GLU A 498 27.88 8.99 -29.29
CA GLU A 498 27.19 9.92 -28.41
C GLU A 498 26.41 9.19 -27.33
N TYR A 499 26.71 9.51 -26.07
CA TYR A 499 25.99 9.04 -24.89
C TYR A 499 26.40 9.88 -23.66
N GLY A 500 25.57 9.87 -22.63
CA GLY A 500 25.88 10.36 -21.29
C GLY A 500 26.12 9.21 -20.31
N VAL A 501 26.97 9.41 -19.30
CA VAL A 501 27.15 8.47 -18.18
C VAL A 501 27.07 9.18 -16.83
N SER A 502 26.38 8.57 -15.87
CA SER A 502 26.27 9.13 -14.52
C SER A 502 27.61 9.11 -13.79
N GLN A 503 27.96 10.22 -13.14
CA GLN A 503 29.25 10.42 -12.48
C GLN A 503 29.08 11.01 -11.08
N ARG A 504 30.01 10.66 -10.19
CA ARG A 504 30.15 11.26 -8.86
C ARG A 504 31.46 12.02 -8.75
N ASN A 505 31.42 13.15 -8.06
CA ASN A 505 32.61 13.83 -7.61
C ASN A 505 33.25 13.10 -6.42
N THR A 506 34.50 12.67 -6.59
CA THR A 506 35.36 12.06 -5.57
C THR A 506 36.45 13.01 -5.05
N GLY A 507 36.57 14.18 -5.68
CA GLY A 507 37.48 15.26 -5.28
C GLY A 507 36.79 16.28 -4.38
N ASP A 508 37.49 17.35 -4.04
CA ASP A 508 36.91 18.49 -3.34
C ASP A 508 36.11 19.38 -4.31
N SER A 509 35.39 20.37 -3.76
CA SER A 509 34.54 21.26 -4.57
C SER A 509 35.32 22.23 -5.46
N ALA A 510 36.58 22.52 -5.13
CA ALA A 510 37.43 23.41 -5.91
C ALA A 510 38.16 22.68 -7.05
N ASN A 511 38.42 21.37 -6.87
CA ASN A 511 39.10 20.49 -7.81
C ASN A 511 38.30 19.18 -7.95
N PRO A 512 37.16 19.22 -8.65
CA PRO A 512 36.31 18.06 -8.76
C PRO A 512 36.99 16.93 -9.55
N VAL A 513 36.83 15.69 -9.07
CA VAL A 513 37.31 14.47 -9.73
C VAL A 513 36.11 13.58 -10.01
N TRP A 514 35.60 13.65 -11.23
CA TRP A 514 34.42 12.91 -11.64
C TRP A 514 34.76 11.48 -12.06
N GLN A 515 34.02 10.53 -11.50
CA GLN A 515 34.15 9.11 -11.79
C GLN A 515 32.78 8.53 -12.08
N ASP A 516 32.71 7.64 -13.07
CA ASP A 516 31.50 6.89 -13.39
C ASP A 516 31.00 6.16 -12.14
N ALA A 517 29.73 6.32 -11.84
CA ALA A 517 29.15 5.82 -10.61
C ALA A 517 27.70 5.38 -10.84
N PRO A 518 27.24 4.31 -10.15
CA PRO A 518 25.85 3.90 -10.21
C PRO A 518 24.95 4.97 -9.58
N VAL A 519 23.67 4.90 -9.94
CA VAL A 519 22.59 5.71 -9.35
C VAL A 519 21.53 4.82 -8.71
N LEU A 520 21.25 3.66 -9.31
CA LEU A 520 20.27 2.69 -8.84
C LEU A 520 20.92 1.41 -8.32
N LYS A 521 20.29 0.78 -7.33
CA LYS A 521 20.46 -0.64 -7.02
C LYS A 521 19.48 -1.43 -7.90
N THR A 522 19.94 -1.90 -9.06
CA THR A 522 19.08 -2.54 -10.08
C THR A 522 18.57 -3.93 -9.69
N ASP A 523 19.12 -4.53 -8.62
CA ASP A 523 18.62 -5.76 -7.99
C ASP A 523 17.48 -5.51 -7.00
N GLN A 524 17.07 -4.26 -6.81
CA GLN A 524 15.95 -3.84 -5.98
C GLN A 524 14.90 -3.14 -6.83
N SER A 525 13.75 -2.82 -6.21
CA SER A 525 12.70 -2.10 -6.91
C SER A 525 13.18 -0.73 -7.38
N PHE A 526 12.89 -0.35 -8.62
CA PHE A 526 13.27 0.94 -9.20
C PHE A 526 12.24 1.42 -10.22
N THR A 527 12.27 2.71 -10.50
CA THR A 527 11.53 3.35 -11.59
C THR A 527 12.47 4.25 -12.37
N VAL A 528 12.41 4.21 -13.70
CA VAL A 528 13.17 5.08 -14.59
C VAL A 528 12.20 5.71 -15.58
N THR A 529 12.28 7.02 -15.76
CA THR A 529 11.55 7.74 -16.81
C THR A 529 12.51 8.50 -17.70
N ALA A 530 12.13 8.69 -18.95
CA ALA A 530 12.82 9.55 -19.90
C ALA A 530 11.84 10.03 -20.95
N ARG A 531 11.92 11.32 -21.29
CA ARG A 531 11.22 11.89 -22.41
C ARG A 531 12.11 11.77 -23.65
N VAL A 532 11.58 11.23 -24.73
CA VAL A 532 12.38 10.86 -25.89
C VAL A 532 11.77 11.36 -27.19
N HIS A 533 12.59 11.94 -28.05
CA HIS A 533 12.26 12.36 -29.40
C HIS A 533 12.86 11.36 -30.38
N ILE A 534 12.07 10.88 -31.33
CA ILE A 534 12.43 9.78 -32.22
C ILE A 534 12.76 10.31 -33.62
N ASP A 535 14.03 10.20 -34.04
CA ASP A 535 14.45 10.59 -35.39
C ASP A 535 14.71 9.39 -36.32
N ALA A 536 14.58 8.17 -35.79
CA ALA A 536 14.76 6.95 -36.56
C ALA A 536 13.74 5.86 -36.17
N LEU A 537 12.94 5.43 -37.15
CA LEU A 537 11.92 4.39 -36.96
C LEU A 537 12.41 2.96 -37.29
N ASP A 538 13.64 2.83 -37.79
CA ASP A 538 14.17 1.59 -38.35
C ASP A 538 15.44 1.07 -37.66
N LYS A 539 15.72 1.58 -36.45
CA LYS A 539 16.94 1.29 -35.69
C LYS A 539 16.65 0.75 -34.30
N THR A 540 17.54 -0.14 -33.84
CA THR A 540 17.61 -0.52 -32.42
C THR A 540 18.33 0.58 -31.66
N MET A 541 17.63 1.19 -30.71
CA MET A 541 18.12 2.34 -29.94
C MET A 541 17.90 2.11 -28.44
N THR A 542 18.81 2.59 -27.60
CA THR A 542 18.66 2.57 -26.14
C THR A 542 18.71 4.00 -25.61
N ALA A 543 17.61 4.46 -25.01
CA ALA A 543 17.52 5.75 -24.37
C ALA A 543 18.18 5.73 -22.99
N VAL A 544 17.85 4.75 -22.14
CA VAL A 544 18.42 4.62 -20.79
C VAL A 544 18.78 3.17 -20.49
N ALA A 545 19.96 2.95 -19.90
CA ALA A 545 20.43 1.65 -19.47
C ALA A 545 21.31 1.74 -18.22
N ALA A 546 21.41 0.66 -17.44
CA ALA A 546 22.26 0.57 -16.27
C ALA A 546 23.43 -0.38 -16.52
N LYS A 547 24.67 0.11 -16.55
CA LYS A 547 25.85 -0.67 -16.95
C LYS A 547 26.26 -1.69 -15.88
N GLY A 548 26.25 -2.96 -16.25
CA GLY A 548 26.92 -4.05 -15.52
C GLY A 548 28.38 -4.25 -15.94
N VAL A 549 28.94 -5.41 -15.58
CA VAL A 549 30.30 -5.80 -15.96
C VAL A 549 30.33 -6.18 -17.44
N THR A 550 29.45 -7.11 -17.82
CA THR A 550 29.38 -7.62 -19.18
C THR A 550 28.35 -6.86 -19.99
N GLN A 551 27.20 -6.55 -19.41
CA GLN A 551 26.10 -5.92 -20.15
C GLN A 551 25.22 -5.07 -19.26
N SER A 552 24.29 -4.31 -19.84
CA SER A 552 23.37 -3.50 -19.05
C SER A 552 22.29 -4.35 -18.38
N ALA A 553 21.84 -3.97 -17.17
CA ALA A 553 20.80 -4.69 -16.43
C ALA A 553 19.40 -4.55 -17.02
N PHE A 554 19.15 -3.44 -17.72
CA PHE A 554 17.99 -3.24 -18.56
C PHE A 554 18.36 -2.28 -19.69
N TYR A 555 17.52 -2.25 -20.72
CA TYR A 555 17.64 -1.34 -21.84
C TYR A 555 16.25 -0.80 -22.21
N LEU A 556 15.98 0.46 -21.88
CA LEU A 556 14.76 1.15 -22.27
C LEU A 556 14.98 1.85 -23.61
N GLY A 557 14.17 1.54 -24.62
CA GLY A 557 14.32 2.13 -25.96
C GLY A 557 13.47 1.45 -27.02
N THR A 558 14.02 1.25 -28.21
CA THR A 558 13.32 0.69 -29.38
C THR A 558 14.02 -0.56 -29.92
N ARG A 559 13.25 -1.60 -30.27
CA ARG A 559 13.75 -2.85 -30.89
C ARG A 559 12.75 -3.43 -31.88
N PRO A 560 13.22 -4.26 -32.84
CA PRO A 560 12.32 -4.91 -33.79
C PRO A 560 11.63 -6.11 -33.15
N GLU A 561 10.31 -6.20 -33.31
CA GLU A 561 9.50 -7.37 -32.99
C GLU A 561 8.88 -7.95 -34.27
N VAL A 562 8.88 -9.28 -34.41
CA VAL A 562 8.23 -9.97 -35.52
C VAL A 562 6.82 -10.40 -35.10
N VAL A 563 5.79 -9.72 -35.61
CA VAL A 563 4.38 -10.06 -35.40
C VAL A 563 3.76 -10.46 -36.73
N GLY A 564 3.18 -11.67 -36.81
CA GLY A 564 2.56 -12.17 -38.05
C GLY A 564 3.53 -12.29 -39.24
N GLY A 565 4.84 -12.43 -38.97
CA GLY A 565 5.88 -12.52 -40.01
C GLY A 565 6.41 -11.17 -40.51
N VAL A 566 5.94 -10.05 -39.97
CA VAL A 566 6.42 -8.69 -40.29
C VAL A 566 7.24 -8.17 -39.12
N SER A 567 8.45 -7.67 -39.41
CA SER A 567 9.34 -7.05 -38.41
C SER A 567 9.05 -5.55 -38.33
N THR A 568 8.62 -5.07 -37.17
CA THR A 568 8.36 -3.65 -36.90
C THR A 568 9.05 -3.22 -35.62
N TYR A 569 9.52 -1.97 -35.55
CA TYR A 569 10.09 -1.43 -34.32
C TYR A 569 9.01 -0.99 -33.34
N ARG A 570 9.27 -1.17 -32.05
CA ARG A 570 8.36 -0.87 -30.94
C ARG A 570 9.16 -0.32 -29.78
N PHE A 571 8.52 0.48 -28.93
CA PHE A 571 9.07 0.76 -27.61
C PHE A 571 9.13 -0.51 -26.77
N GLU A 572 10.20 -0.64 -26.00
CA GLU A 572 10.49 -1.84 -25.22
C GLU A 572 11.34 -1.51 -23.99
N VAL A 573 11.17 -2.30 -22.93
CA VAL A 573 12.25 -2.60 -22.00
C VAL A 573 12.75 -4.03 -22.21
N MET A 574 14.04 -4.16 -22.56
CA MET A 574 14.73 -5.44 -22.66
C MET A 574 15.53 -5.70 -21.37
N VAL A 575 15.39 -6.90 -20.80
CA VAL A 575 16.07 -7.29 -19.55
C VAL A 575 16.85 -8.58 -19.78
N PRO A 576 18.18 -8.59 -19.60
CA PRO A 576 18.94 -9.83 -19.65
C PRO A 576 18.70 -10.67 -18.39
N THR A 577 18.66 -11.99 -18.55
CA THR A 577 18.54 -12.96 -17.46
C THR A 577 19.75 -13.10 -16.52
N GLY A 578 20.86 -12.37 -16.75
CA GLY A 578 22.07 -12.37 -15.92
C GLY A 578 23.12 -11.40 -16.43
N ASP A 579 24.29 -11.27 -15.77
CA ASP A 579 25.42 -10.46 -16.25
C ASP A 579 26.53 -11.39 -16.79
N VAL A 580 26.34 -11.95 -17.98
CA VAL A 580 27.21 -13.00 -18.53
C VAL A 580 27.53 -12.78 -20.01
N THR A 581 28.69 -13.28 -20.45
CA THR A 581 29.19 -13.14 -21.83
C THR A 581 28.66 -14.21 -22.78
N THR A 582 28.06 -15.31 -22.28
CA THR A 582 27.64 -16.48 -23.07
C THR A 582 26.30 -17.03 -22.60
N SER A 583 25.53 -17.63 -23.52
CA SER A 583 24.23 -18.27 -23.24
C SER A 583 23.18 -17.32 -22.65
N GLN A 584 23.33 -16.02 -22.95
CA GLN A 584 22.42 -14.98 -22.50
C GLN A 584 21.06 -15.11 -23.21
N THR A 585 19.99 -14.96 -22.45
CA THR A 585 18.63 -14.80 -22.97
C THR A 585 18.05 -13.49 -22.48
N TYR A 586 17.13 -12.91 -23.24
CA TYR A 586 16.52 -11.64 -22.90
C TYR A 586 15.03 -11.85 -22.68
N VAL A 587 14.52 -11.16 -21.68
CA VAL A 587 13.09 -10.94 -21.51
C VAL A 587 12.77 -9.63 -22.21
N HIS A 588 11.81 -9.69 -23.13
CA HIS A 588 11.38 -8.56 -23.93
C HIS A 588 9.97 -8.15 -23.54
N VAL A 589 9.79 -6.88 -23.16
CA VAL A 589 8.48 -6.33 -22.79
C VAL A 589 8.16 -5.19 -23.76
N PHE A 590 7.48 -5.54 -24.85
CA PHE A 590 7.13 -4.62 -25.94
C PHE A 590 5.82 -3.88 -25.69
N ALA A 591 5.76 -2.61 -26.08
CA ALA A 591 4.49 -1.93 -26.30
C ALA A 591 3.74 -2.58 -27.48
N PRO A 592 2.41 -2.76 -27.40
CA PRO A 592 1.64 -3.44 -28.44
C PRO A 592 1.47 -2.61 -29.71
N GLU A 593 1.75 -1.31 -29.69
CA GLU A 593 1.77 -0.44 -30.87
C GLU A 593 3.15 -0.42 -31.54
N ALA A 594 3.16 -0.47 -32.88
CA ALA A 594 4.38 -0.36 -33.67
C ALA A 594 4.67 1.11 -33.96
N LEU A 595 5.95 1.47 -33.95
CA LEU A 595 6.39 2.79 -34.39
C LEU A 595 6.00 2.99 -35.86
N SER A 596 5.57 4.20 -36.15
CA SER A 596 5.02 4.64 -37.41
C SER A 596 5.53 6.03 -37.76
N ILE A 597 5.18 6.51 -38.95
CA ILE A 597 5.54 7.86 -39.40
C ILE A 597 4.98 8.96 -38.48
N ASP A 598 3.91 8.68 -37.73
CA ASP A 598 3.33 9.63 -36.79
C ASP A 598 4.15 9.76 -35.49
N ASP A 599 5.13 8.88 -35.27
CA ASP A 599 6.05 8.91 -34.12
C ASP A 599 7.39 9.61 -34.48
N GLU A 600 7.74 9.72 -35.76
CA GLU A 600 8.98 10.38 -36.20
C GLU A 600 8.89 11.89 -35.98
N GLY A 601 9.89 12.46 -35.31
CA GLY A 601 9.92 13.87 -34.92
C GLY A 601 8.98 14.23 -33.77
N MET A 602 8.44 13.22 -33.06
CA MET A 602 7.53 13.42 -31.94
C MET A 602 8.16 13.01 -30.62
N TRP A 603 7.72 13.68 -29.55
CA TRP A 603 8.10 13.39 -28.17
C TRP A 603 7.20 12.32 -27.57
N HIS A 604 7.82 11.37 -26.87
CA HIS A 604 7.15 10.32 -26.10
C HIS A 604 7.74 10.22 -24.70
N ASP A 605 6.91 10.01 -23.70
CA ASP A 605 7.37 9.78 -22.34
C ASP A 605 7.44 8.28 -22.07
N LEU A 606 8.65 7.75 -21.89
CA LEU A 606 8.87 6.36 -21.54
C LEU A 606 9.06 6.24 -20.05
N ALA A 607 8.46 5.21 -19.46
CA ALA A 607 8.79 4.82 -18.09
C ALA A 607 8.86 3.30 -17.95
N VAL A 608 9.75 2.83 -17.08
CA VAL A 608 9.81 1.44 -16.64
C VAL A 608 9.79 1.39 -15.13
N THR A 609 8.94 0.50 -14.58
CA THR A 609 8.95 0.16 -13.17
C THR A 609 9.35 -1.30 -13.00
N TYR A 610 10.23 -1.58 -12.04
CA TYR A 610 10.58 -2.93 -11.62
C TYR A 610 10.29 -3.07 -10.13
N ASP A 611 9.47 -4.05 -9.78
CA ASP A 611 9.20 -4.46 -8.41
C ASP A 611 9.97 -5.75 -8.12
N ALA A 612 10.96 -5.69 -7.23
CA ALA A 612 11.81 -6.82 -6.89
C ALA A 612 11.09 -7.88 -6.04
N GLY A 613 10.07 -7.50 -5.26
CA GLY A 613 9.30 -8.41 -4.43
C GLY A 613 8.38 -9.29 -5.27
N THR A 614 7.75 -8.72 -6.30
CA THR A 614 6.92 -9.49 -7.26
C THR A 614 7.72 -9.98 -8.47
N ARG A 615 8.95 -9.47 -8.68
CA ARG A 615 9.76 -9.60 -9.89
C ARG A 615 9.05 -9.12 -11.15
N ARG A 616 8.08 -8.21 -11.02
CA ARG A 616 7.31 -7.68 -12.14
C ARG A 616 8.02 -6.46 -12.71
N ILE A 617 8.26 -6.47 -14.02
CA ILE A 617 8.68 -5.29 -14.78
C ILE A 617 7.52 -4.81 -15.65
N SER A 618 7.31 -3.49 -15.71
CA SER A 618 6.21 -2.86 -16.44
C SER A 618 6.74 -1.72 -17.30
N LEU A 619 6.32 -1.68 -18.57
CA LEU A 619 6.61 -0.62 -19.53
C LEU A 619 5.40 0.30 -19.68
N PHE A 620 5.65 1.60 -19.61
CA PHE A 620 4.68 2.66 -19.82
C PHE A 620 5.13 3.57 -20.97
N VAL A 621 4.15 4.05 -21.73
CA VAL A 621 4.35 5.03 -22.80
C VAL A 621 3.28 6.11 -22.65
N ASN A 622 3.68 7.37 -22.54
CA ASN A 622 2.83 8.54 -22.33
C ASN A 622 1.88 8.36 -21.13
N GLY A 623 2.45 7.92 -20.00
CA GLY A 623 1.73 7.69 -18.73
C GLY A 623 0.89 6.41 -18.66
N ALA A 624 0.62 5.73 -19.79
CA ALA A 624 -0.22 4.54 -19.83
C ALA A 624 0.60 3.24 -19.75
N LEU A 625 0.15 2.26 -18.94
CA LEU A 625 0.72 0.91 -18.93
C LEU A 625 0.49 0.23 -20.28
N LYS A 626 1.58 -0.16 -20.96
CA LYS A 626 1.53 -0.85 -22.26
C LYS A 626 1.73 -2.35 -22.14
N ALA A 627 2.66 -2.77 -21.30
CA ALA A 627 2.97 -4.19 -21.10
C ALA A 627 3.63 -4.43 -19.74
N SER A 628 3.50 -5.66 -19.24
CA SER A 628 4.13 -6.08 -17.99
C SER A 628 4.44 -7.57 -17.99
N GLN A 629 5.53 -7.96 -17.32
CA GLN A 629 5.96 -9.34 -17.21
C GLN A 629 6.58 -9.66 -15.85
N VAL A 630 6.30 -10.86 -15.33
CA VAL A 630 7.01 -11.40 -14.16
C VAL A 630 8.27 -12.10 -14.64
N LEU A 631 9.42 -11.65 -14.15
CA LEU A 631 10.73 -12.22 -14.48
C LEU A 631 10.94 -13.55 -13.74
N SER A 632 11.51 -14.53 -14.45
CA SER A 632 11.87 -15.81 -13.85
C SER A 632 12.99 -15.69 -12.83
N ASN A 633 13.94 -14.78 -13.07
CA ASN A 633 15.04 -14.42 -12.17
C ASN A 633 14.98 -12.92 -11.85
N PRO A 634 15.46 -12.48 -10.67
CA PRO A 634 15.61 -11.07 -10.39
C PRO A 634 16.62 -10.41 -11.35
N ILE A 635 16.48 -9.10 -11.56
CA ILE A 635 17.48 -8.31 -12.27
C ILE A 635 18.77 -8.30 -11.45
N PHE A 636 19.93 -8.39 -12.10
CA PHE A 636 21.21 -8.37 -11.41
C PHE A 636 21.59 -6.95 -10.95
N GLY A 637 22.35 -6.87 -9.87
CA GLY A 637 22.86 -5.61 -9.34
C GLY A 637 23.98 -5.04 -10.20
N THR A 638 23.92 -3.75 -10.50
CA THR A 638 24.94 -3.03 -11.28
C THR A 638 25.83 -2.19 -10.36
N THR A 639 27.09 -2.07 -10.75
CA THR A 639 28.07 -1.18 -10.08
C THR A 639 28.61 -0.11 -11.03
N GLY A 640 28.23 -0.16 -12.31
CA GLY A 640 28.58 0.85 -13.30
C GLY A 640 27.57 1.98 -13.38
N PRO A 641 27.82 2.98 -14.25
CA PRO A 641 26.95 4.13 -14.40
C PRO A 641 25.61 3.79 -15.05
N ILE A 642 24.64 4.66 -14.85
CA ILE A 642 23.52 4.82 -15.77
C ILE A 642 24.06 5.45 -17.05
N SER A 643 23.69 4.91 -18.20
CA SER A 643 23.94 5.51 -19.50
C SER A 643 22.66 6.06 -20.11
N VAL A 644 22.77 7.22 -20.73
CA VAL A 644 21.72 7.88 -21.51
C VAL A 644 22.20 7.96 -22.96
N GLY A 645 21.38 7.54 -23.93
CA GLY A 645 21.75 7.52 -25.36
C GLY A 645 22.52 6.27 -25.82
N GLY A 646 22.63 5.23 -25.00
CA GLY A 646 23.20 3.95 -25.42
C GLY A 646 23.26 2.88 -24.32
N GLY A 647 23.48 1.63 -24.71
CA GLY A 647 23.59 0.47 -23.81
C GLY A 647 24.98 -0.18 -23.81
N TRP A 648 25.43 -0.75 -22.70
CA TRP A 648 26.73 -1.44 -22.59
C TRP A 648 26.63 -2.93 -22.92
N VAL A 649 27.57 -3.45 -23.73
CA VAL A 649 27.78 -4.89 -23.98
C VAL A 649 29.26 -5.23 -24.12
N THR A 650 29.67 -6.37 -23.57
CA THR A 650 31.01 -6.98 -23.70
C THR A 650 30.88 -8.35 -24.34
N PRO A 651 31.06 -8.47 -25.67
CA PRO A 651 31.05 -9.76 -26.35
C PRO A 651 32.25 -10.62 -25.98
N VAL A 652 32.14 -11.94 -26.18
CA VAL A 652 33.25 -12.90 -25.92
C VAL A 652 34.54 -12.56 -26.68
N THR A 653 34.41 -11.94 -27.86
CA THR A 653 35.50 -11.79 -28.84
C THR A 653 36.18 -10.43 -28.83
N ARG A 654 35.67 -9.44 -28.08
CA ARG A 654 36.21 -8.06 -28.09
C ARG A 654 35.96 -7.34 -26.77
N ALA A 655 36.66 -6.21 -26.58
CA ALA A 655 36.42 -5.32 -25.45
C ALA A 655 34.99 -4.79 -25.44
N GLY A 656 34.49 -4.49 -24.23
CA GLY A 656 33.17 -3.90 -24.05
C GLY A 656 33.06 -2.52 -24.67
N SER A 657 31.86 -2.19 -25.15
CA SER A 657 31.57 -0.92 -25.82
C SER A 657 30.12 -0.54 -25.60
N TYR A 658 29.83 0.76 -25.64
CA TYR A 658 28.47 1.26 -25.75
C TYR A 658 27.93 1.03 -27.17
N THR A 659 26.80 0.36 -27.26
CA THR A 659 26.07 -0.05 -28.49
C THR A 659 24.66 0.53 -28.50
N GLU A 660 23.92 0.32 -29.59
CA GLU A 660 22.50 0.75 -29.71
C GLU A 660 22.33 2.27 -29.47
N PRO A 661 23.01 3.10 -30.28
CA PRO A 661 22.97 4.55 -30.08
C PRO A 661 21.55 5.06 -30.23
N TRP A 662 21.23 6.11 -29.48
CA TRP A 662 20.00 6.86 -29.68
C TRP A 662 20.11 7.78 -30.90
N PHE A 663 19.00 7.95 -31.63
CA PHE A 663 18.88 8.93 -32.70
C PHE A 663 17.66 9.82 -32.42
N GLY A 664 17.94 11.05 -32.01
CA GLY A 664 16.97 12.07 -31.60
C GLY A 664 17.29 12.68 -30.23
N GLY A 665 16.33 13.42 -29.69
CA GLY A 665 16.43 14.07 -28.39
C GLY A 665 16.12 13.15 -27.20
N ILE A 666 16.77 13.38 -26.06
CA ILE A 666 16.38 12.84 -24.75
C ILE A 666 16.33 14.00 -23.74
N ASP A 667 15.29 13.99 -22.94
CA ASP A 667 14.97 14.99 -21.92
C ASP A 667 14.36 14.31 -20.67
N ASP A 668 14.19 15.04 -19.57
CA ASP A 668 13.48 14.65 -18.35
C ASP A 668 13.82 13.24 -17.85
N VAL A 669 15.11 12.93 -17.75
CA VAL A 669 15.57 11.61 -17.27
C VAL A 669 15.51 11.58 -15.75
N ASN A 670 14.57 10.80 -15.21
CA ASN A 670 14.37 10.67 -13.77
C ASN A 670 14.58 9.23 -13.31
N LEU A 671 15.27 9.08 -12.19
CA LEU A 671 15.55 7.78 -11.59
C LEU A 671 15.07 7.74 -10.14
N TYR A 672 14.35 6.68 -9.80
CA TYR A 672 13.79 6.47 -8.48
C TYR A 672 14.16 5.10 -7.93
N GLN A 673 14.62 5.05 -6.68
CA GLN A 673 14.73 3.80 -5.93
C GLN A 673 13.38 3.48 -5.30
N GLY A 674 12.70 2.48 -5.85
CA GLY A 674 11.32 2.10 -5.56
C GLY A 674 10.51 1.89 -6.85
N ALA A 675 9.55 0.97 -6.81
CA ALA A 675 8.61 0.76 -7.91
C ALA A 675 7.42 1.70 -7.76
N MET A 676 7.14 2.51 -8.78
CA MET A 676 5.92 3.32 -8.83
C MET A 676 4.71 2.49 -9.27
N THR A 677 3.54 2.87 -8.77
CA THR A 677 2.25 2.36 -9.26
C THR A 677 1.91 2.94 -10.63
N GLU A 678 0.93 2.36 -11.32
CA GLU A 678 0.48 2.87 -12.61
C GLU A 678 -0.03 4.32 -12.51
N ALA A 679 -0.73 4.66 -11.42
CA ALA A 679 -1.26 5.99 -11.19
C ALA A 679 -0.14 7.02 -10.91
N GLN A 680 0.89 6.62 -10.14
CA GLN A 680 2.07 7.46 -9.92
C GLN A 680 2.83 7.76 -11.21
N VAL A 681 2.97 6.78 -12.11
CA VAL A 681 3.60 7.00 -13.43
C VAL A 681 2.74 7.91 -14.30
N ALA A 682 1.42 7.73 -14.31
CA ALA A 682 0.49 8.57 -15.06
C ALA A 682 0.52 10.04 -14.58
N ALA A 683 0.72 10.27 -13.28
CA ALA A 683 0.83 11.61 -12.70
C ALA A 683 2.14 12.32 -13.06
N LEU A 684 3.22 11.59 -13.34
CA LEU A 684 4.48 12.16 -13.81
C LEU A 684 4.42 12.59 -15.27
N ASN A 685 3.77 11.77 -16.11
CA ASN A 685 3.72 11.94 -17.56
C ASN A 685 2.25 11.97 -18.00
N PRO A 686 1.51 13.06 -17.72
CA PRO A 686 0.10 13.12 -18.07
C PRO A 686 -0.05 12.95 -19.59
N ALA A 687 -0.96 12.07 -20.02
CA ALA A 687 -1.28 11.94 -21.43
C ALA A 687 -1.69 13.33 -21.97
N PRO A 688 -1.21 13.74 -23.16
CA PRO A 688 -1.59 15.03 -23.72
C PRO A 688 -3.12 15.11 -23.82
N GLU A 689 -3.69 16.20 -23.30
CA GLU A 689 -5.14 16.45 -23.42
C GLU A 689 -5.52 16.41 -24.92
N LEU A 690 -6.52 15.59 -25.25
CA LEU A 690 -7.03 15.38 -26.62
C LEU A 690 -7.71 16.62 -27.20
#